data_AF-A0A662SKC8-F1
#
_entry.id   AF-A0A662SKC8-F1
#
_cell.length_a   1.000
_cell.length_b   1.000
_cell.length_c   1.000
_cell.angle_alpha   90.00
_cell.angle_beta   90.00
_cell.angle_gamma   90.00
#
_symmetry.space_group_name_H-M   'P 1'
#
loop_
_entity.id
_entity.type
_entity.pdbx_description
1 polymer ?
#
loop_
_entity_poly.entity_id
_entity_poly.type
_entity_poly.pdbx_seq_one_letter_code
_entity_poly.pdbx_strand_id
1 'polypeptide(L)'
;MIFSMLRKERALRFIEDYIVFFEQDEELSKFVLLPHQVRAVERVVNRAITGDARTGLIWHTQGSGKTLTMMVAASKIRRIPELENPTIIMVVDRIELQKQLVRNLTKFGLDFIVAESKPHLRELLKSDYRGIVVTLIHKFQGMPSNINTRRNIFVFIDEAHRSQEGDLGIQMRSALPNAFYFGFTGTPIDKGKVGKGTFNLFAFEDMKKYHRPYLDKYGIKESIEDGTTVPLYYTLAPQEYRLDRKTILEEFFRLYEEKGIASIEELNKLLDKVSKIKEVLKAKKRIKKVAKHISEHYKKFVEPSGLKAMVVAVDREACALYMEAFKELYEENPQSAIPPEEIAVVYTPMHNDKGILKKYHLKEDQEDEIRRNFKKRDRLPKILIVTEKLLTGYDAPILQTMYLDKPMKDHTLLQAIARVNRPYSDGELHKTAGLIVDYIGIFEDLQRALAFDSKSIEGAVFDLGVLRKRFAELMREAEEYLGLLRDNSLSWDKKLEKLVKVFSNRKKRDDFIQLFKNIQDIYEILSPDPVLRDYLEDYKLLLKLHRFIKAQFYPTDFERRELLKKTKELIRNSVDIETIVDGLPVYKIDEHIADTIKNERIDDIVKVYNLRRSLMRYIKEHQHEVPYLEFLIEKIESIIKRLEERQISAKEALEKVIGLSESAVESVRSYKESKLDPATFSVHWLLRSYGIDDVTVSEEITKILLSNEGWTYNQNLQQGLLRKIYRILKENGIKQVRERVKIGKDLLELGRRLINDTR
;
A
#
# COMPACT_ATOMS: atom_id res chain seq x y z
N MET A 1 -14.72 10.48 13.62
CA MET A 1 -13.32 10.58 14.09
C MET A 1 -13.20 11.32 15.42
N ILE A 2 -13.64 12.59 15.52
CA ILE A 2 -13.50 13.45 16.71
C ILE A 2 -14.12 12.83 17.98
N PHE A 3 -15.37 12.36 17.92
CA PHE A 3 -16.05 11.78 19.08
C PHE A 3 -15.58 10.38 19.52
N SER A 4 -14.71 9.74 18.73
CA SER A 4 -14.25 8.36 18.95
C SER A 4 -12.74 8.31 19.21
N MET A 5 -11.92 8.51 18.18
CA MET A 5 -10.46 8.37 18.26
C MET A 5 -9.80 9.51 19.05
N LEU A 6 -10.31 10.74 18.92
CA LEU A 6 -9.71 11.93 19.55
C LEU A 6 -10.18 12.18 20.99
N ARG A 7 -10.88 11.23 21.63
CA ARG A 7 -11.05 11.27 23.09
C ARG A 7 -9.68 11.09 23.73
N LYS A 8 -9.33 11.99 24.66
CA LYS A 8 -8.00 12.07 25.28
C LYS A 8 -7.48 10.70 25.72
N GLU A 9 -8.30 9.94 26.43
CA GLU A 9 -7.91 8.64 26.99
C GLU A 9 -7.62 7.61 25.89
N ARG A 10 -8.43 7.60 24.82
CA ARG A 10 -8.25 6.68 23.69
C ARG A 10 -7.07 7.09 22.81
N ALA A 11 -6.86 8.39 22.61
CA ALA A 11 -5.73 8.92 21.85
C ALA A 11 -4.40 8.62 22.55
N LEU A 12 -4.31 8.86 23.87
CA LEU A 12 -3.12 8.55 24.66
C LEU A 12 -2.82 7.05 24.66
N ARG A 13 -3.84 6.21 24.92
CA ARG A 13 -3.71 4.75 24.86
C ARG A 13 -3.24 4.29 23.47
N PHE A 14 -3.76 4.91 22.41
CA PHE A 14 -3.35 4.56 21.05
C PHE A 14 -1.89 4.90 20.77
N ILE A 15 -1.43 6.07 21.21
CA ILE A 15 -0.03 6.48 21.06
C ILE A 15 0.90 5.55 21.85
N GLU A 16 0.51 5.16 23.06
CA GLU A 16 1.33 4.34 23.96
C GLU A 16 1.36 2.85 23.55
N ASP A 17 0.22 2.28 23.17
CA ASP A 17 0.08 0.83 22.98
C ASP A 17 0.06 0.39 21.51
N TYR A 18 -0.33 1.27 20.60
CA TYR A 18 -0.66 0.92 19.21
C TYR A 18 0.24 1.62 18.16
N ILE A 19 1.24 2.38 18.60
CA ILE A 19 2.34 2.85 17.79
C ILE A 19 3.61 2.12 18.23
N VAL A 20 4.21 1.39 17.32
CA VAL A 20 5.38 0.54 17.57
C VAL A 20 6.54 1.04 16.72
N PHE A 21 7.73 1.08 17.29
CA PHE A 21 8.95 1.40 16.56
C PHE A 21 9.75 0.10 16.36
N PHE A 22 10.15 -0.15 15.12
CA PHE A 22 10.96 -1.30 14.72
C PHE A 22 12.28 -0.79 14.15
N GLU A 23 13.38 -1.40 14.55
CA GLU A 23 14.64 -1.21 13.84
C GLU A 23 14.66 -2.09 12.58
N GLN A 24 14.76 -1.49 11.40
CA GLN A 24 14.82 -2.20 10.13
C GLN A 24 15.95 -1.65 9.28
N ASP A 25 16.92 -2.52 8.97
CA ASP A 25 18.06 -2.19 8.13
C ASP A 25 18.82 -0.95 8.67
N GLU A 26 19.02 -0.92 10.00
CA GLU A 26 19.66 0.18 10.76
C GLU A 26 18.85 1.50 10.79
N GLU A 27 17.61 1.50 10.32
CA GLU A 27 16.69 2.64 10.42
C GLU A 27 15.50 2.36 11.34
N LEU A 28 15.16 3.34 12.18
CA LEU A 28 13.99 3.27 13.05
C LEU A 28 12.71 3.54 12.24
N SER A 29 11.94 2.48 12.00
CA SER A 29 10.67 2.51 11.29
C SER A 29 9.49 2.55 12.26
N LYS A 30 8.55 3.47 12.05
CA LYS A 30 7.32 3.59 12.84
C LYS A 30 6.18 2.80 12.21
N PHE A 31 5.55 1.91 12.98
CA PHE A 31 4.38 1.13 12.60
C PHE A 31 3.19 1.52 13.45
N VAL A 32 2.08 1.83 12.80
CA VAL A 32 0.82 2.17 13.47
C VAL A 32 -0.16 1.03 13.24
N LEU A 33 -0.70 0.45 14.31
CA LEU A 33 -1.66 -0.64 14.19
C LEU A 33 -2.96 -0.16 13.56
N LEU A 34 -3.49 -0.98 12.64
CA LEU A 34 -4.73 -0.75 11.93
C LEU A 34 -5.96 -1.10 12.80
N PRO A 35 -7.15 -0.57 12.48
CA PRO A 35 -8.35 -0.76 13.30
C PRO A 35 -8.69 -2.23 13.61
N HIS A 36 -8.53 -3.14 12.64
CA HIS A 36 -8.77 -4.58 12.86
C HIS A 36 -7.74 -5.21 13.81
N GLN A 37 -6.48 -4.76 13.77
CA GLN A 37 -5.43 -5.22 14.66
C GLN A 37 -5.71 -4.76 16.09
N VAL A 38 -6.01 -3.46 16.28
CA VAL A 38 -6.39 -2.91 17.59
C VAL A 38 -7.60 -3.65 18.17
N ARG A 39 -8.64 -3.86 17.35
CA ARG A 39 -9.85 -4.59 17.74
C ARG A 39 -9.52 -6.02 18.19
N ALA A 40 -8.68 -6.74 17.45
CA ALA A 40 -8.27 -8.09 17.81
C ALA A 40 -7.43 -8.13 19.09
N VAL A 41 -6.46 -7.22 19.25
CA VAL A 41 -5.64 -7.09 20.47
C VAL A 41 -6.53 -6.85 21.69
N GLU A 42 -7.44 -5.88 21.62
CA GLU A 42 -8.36 -5.57 22.72
C GLU A 42 -9.24 -6.78 23.07
N ARG A 43 -9.72 -7.55 22.09
CA ARG A 43 -10.52 -8.75 22.35
C ARG A 43 -9.72 -9.87 23.02
N VAL A 44 -8.47 -10.08 22.60
CA VAL A 44 -7.55 -11.07 23.21
C VAL A 44 -7.21 -10.66 24.65
N VAL A 45 -6.86 -9.40 24.87
CA VAL A 45 -6.53 -8.86 26.19
C VAL A 45 -7.74 -8.92 27.13
N ASN A 46 -8.92 -8.52 26.67
CA ASN A 46 -10.13 -8.60 27.48
C ASN A 46 -10.42 -10.04 27.89
N ARG A 47 -10.35 -11.01 26.95
CA ARG A 47 -10.51 -12.45 27.23
C ARG A 47 -9.51 -12.96 28.28
N ALA A 48 -8.26 -12.49 28.21
CA ALA A 48 -7.22 -12.84 29.18
C ALA A 48 -7.54 -12.34 30.59
N ILE A 49 -8.11 -11.14 30.72
CA ILE A 49 -8.51 -10.55 32.01
C ILE A 49 -9.78 -11.20 32.56
N THR A 50 -10.82 -11.33 31.73
CA THR A 50 -12.14 -11.80 32.16
C THR A 50 -12.17 -13.29 32.45
N GLY A 51 -11.35 -14.08 31.76
CA GLY A 51 -11.32 -15.54 31.90
C GLY A 51 -12.65 -16.21 31.52
N ASP A 52 -13.49 -15.53 30.74
CA ASP A 52 -14.85 -15.94 30.40
C ASP A 52 -14.90 -17.13 29.42
N ALA A 53 -13.79 -17.38 28.74
CA ALA A 53 -13.50 -18.54 27.91
C ALA A 53 -11.97 -18.71 27.82
N ARG A 54 -11.48 -19.94 27.58
CA ARG A 54 -10.04 -20.21 27.48
C ARG A 54 -9.52 -20.34 26.07
N THR A 55 -10.40 -20.40 25.08
CA THR A 55 -10.01 -20.44 23.68
C THR A 55 -10.43 -19.19 22.93
N GLY A 56 -9.77 -18.87 21.82
CA GLY A 56 -10.21 -17.84 20.88
C GLY A 56 -9.58 -18.03 19.50
N LEU A 57 -10.39 -17.90 18.45
CA LEU A 57 -9.93 -17.98 17.06
C LEU A 57 -9.95 -16.59 16.42
N ILE A 58 -8.80 -16.14 15.92
CA ILE A 58 -8.63 -14.89 15.19
C ILE A 58 -8.38 -15.22 13.72
N TRP A 59 -9.37 -14.91 12.87
CA TRP A 59 -9.22 -15.05 11.42
C TRP A 59 -8.91 -13.70 10.80
N HIS A 60 -7.65 -13.47 10.48
CA HIS A 60 -7.17 -12.26 9.82
C HIS A 60 -6.51 -12.69 8.52
N THR A 61 -6.91 -12.12 7.38
CA THR A 61 -6.40 -12.57 6.08
C THR A 61 -4.87 -12.54 6.00
N GLN A 62 -4.29 -13.39 5.16
CA GLN A 62 -2.85 -13.45 4.99
C GLN A 62 -2.31 -12.11 4.47
N GLY A 63 -1.52 -11.46 5.33
CA GLY A 63 -0.89 -10.19 5.04
C GLY A 63 -1.46 -8.96 5.72
N SER A 64 -2.55 -9.13 6.46
CA SER A 64 -3.15 -8.10 7.31
C SER A 64 -2.36 -7.75 8.59
N GLY A 65 -1.15 -8.30 8.77
CA GLY A 65 -0.31 -8.00 9.93
C GLY A 65 -0.58 -8.84 11.21
N LYS A 66 -1.00 -10.10 11.07
CA LYS A 66 -1.26 -11.03 12.20
C LYS A 66 -0.13 -11.09 13.24
N THR A 67 1.12 -11.20 12.79
CA THR A 67 2.28 -11.29 13.69
C THR A 67 2.42 -10.05 14.57
N LEU A 68 2.16 -8.86 14.01
CA LEU A 68 2.16 -7.61 14.77
C LEU A 68 1.04 -7.59 15.82
N THR A 69 -0.18 -8.02 15.46
CA THR A 69 -1.31 -8.19 16.38
C THR A 69 -0.93 -9.12 17.54
N MET A 70 -0.30 -10.26 17.25
CA MET A 70 0.13 -11.25 18.24
C MET A 70 1.18 -10.68 19.21
N MET A 71 2.18 -9.94 18.70
CA MET A 71 3.24 -9.35 19.51
C MET A 71 2.73 -8.23 20.41
N VAL A 72 1.86 -7.35 19.90
CA VAL A 72 1.27 -6.27 20.71
C VAL A 72 0.34 -6.84 21.78
N ALA A 73 -0.47 -7.85 21.45
CA ALA A 73 -1.29 -8.56 22.45
C ALA A 73 -0.41 -9.18 23.55
N ALA A 74 0.72 -9.79 23.19
CA ALA A 74 1.63 -10.39 24.15
C ALA A 74 2.28 -9.34 25.07
N SER A 75 2.75 -8.23 24.49
CA SER A 75 3.32 -7.10 25.23
C SER A 75 2.31 -6.54 26.24
N LYS A 76 1.06 -6.32 25.81
CA LYS A 76 -0.01 -5.81 26.69
C LYS A 76 -0.33 -6.79 27.81
N ILE A 77 -0.52 -8.07 27.51
CA ILE A 77 -0.80 -9.10 28.52
C ILE A 77 0.28 -9.13 29.61
N ARG A 78 1.56 -8.98 29.25
CA ARG A 78 2.66 -8.96 30.23
C ARG A 78 2.67 -7.75 31.15
N ARG A 79 2.13 -6.61 30.71
CA ARG A 79 2.12 -5.36 31.46
C ARG A 79 0.94 -5.24 32.44
N ILE A 80 -0.04 -6.15 32.36
CA ILE A 80 -1.25 -6.13 33.19
C ILE A 80 -0.93 -6.76 34.56
N PRO A 81 -0.97 -5.99 35.67
CA PRO A 81 -0.67 -6.51 37.00
C PRO A 81 -1.58 -7.66 37.44
N GLU A 82 -2.86 -7.62 37.07
CA GLU A 82 -3.89 -8.62 37.39
C GLU A 82 -3.57 -10.02 36.82
N LEU A 83 -2.64 -10.12 35.86
CA LEU A 83 -2.22 -11.39 35.25
C LEU A 83 -0.93 -11.97 35.87
N GLU A 84 -0.41 -11.35 36.94
CA GLU A 84 0.66 -11.86 37.80
C GLU A 84 1.92 -12.34 37.05
N ASN A 85 2.49 -11.46 36.21
CA ASN A 85 3.66 -11.73 35.37
C ASN A 85 3.49 -13.04 34.55
N PRO A 86 2.64 -13.04 33.53
CA PRO A 86 2.22 -14.25 32.84
C PRO A 86 3.32 -14.87 31.96
N THR A 87 3.15 -16.15 31.63
CA THR A 87 3.98 -16.85 30.63
C THR A 87 3.26 -16.84 29.29
N ILE A 88 3.93 -16.38 28.23
CA ILE A 88 3.37 -16.35 26.87
C ILE A 88 4.17 -17.30 25.99
N ILE A 89 3.51 -18.29 25.40
CA ILE A 89 4.14 -19.28 24.53
C ILE A 89 3.68 -19.00 23.10
N MET A 90 4.58 -18.49 22.26
CA MET A 90 4.35 -18.31 20.84
C MET A 90 4.78 -19.55 20.08
N VAL A 91 3.81 -20.24 19.48
CA VAL A 91 3.98 -21.51 18.78
C VAL A 91 3.85 -21.30 17.28
N VAL A 92 4.84 -21.78 16.53
CA VAL A 92 4.85 -21.77 15.06
C VAL A 92 5.11 -23.18 14.52
N ASP A 93 4.77 -23.42 13.25
CA ASP A 93 4.89 -24.75 12.62
C ASP A 93 6.29 -25.02 12.03
N ARG A 94 6.98 -23.98 11.56
CA ARG A 94 8.21 -24.08 10.74
C ARG A 94 9.35 -23.22 11.26
N ILE A 95 10.57 -23.68 11.00
CA ILE A 95 11.81 -22.97 11.34
C ILE A 95 11.87 -21.58 10.67
N GLU A 96 11.42 -21.46 9.42
CA GLU A 96 11.41 -20.18 8.71
C GLU A 96 10.49 -19.16 9.38
N LEU A 97 9.29 -19.58 9.80
CA LEU A 97 8.36 -18.73 10.57
C LEU A 97 8.92 -18.40 11.95
N GLN A 98 9.61 -19.34 12.60
CA GLN A 98 10.29 -19.10 13.87
C GLN A 98 11.38 -18.03 13.71
N LYS A 99 12.27 -18.17 12.72
CA LYS A 99 13.31 -17.17 12.41
C LYS A 99 12.69 -15.79 12.15
N GLN A 100 11.57 -15.73 11.42
CA GLN A 100 10.85 -14.48 11.16
C GLN A 100 10.25 -13.87 12.43
N LEU A 101 9.60 -14.69 13.26
CA LEU A 101 9.00 -14.23 14.52
C LEU A 101 10.07 -13.74 15.49
N VAL A 102 11.18 -14.48 15.65
CA VAL A 102 12.35 -14.09 16.45
C VAL A 102 12.88 -12.74 15.99
N ARG A 103 13.13 -12.57 14.69
CA ARG A 103 13.59 -11.28 14.13
C ARG A 103 12.62 -10.15 14.46
N ASN A 104 11.31 -10.38 14.33
CA ASN A 104 10.30 -9.37 14.63
C ASN A 104 10.27 -9.01 16.12
N LEU A 105 10.35 -10.01 17.01
CA LEU A 105 10.39 -9.79 18.47
C LEU A 105 11.63 -9.01 18.90
N THR A 106 12.81 -9.35 18.35
CA THR A 106 14.05 -8.60 18.61
C THR A 106 13.91 -7.15 18.19
N LYS A 107 13.40 -6.91 16.97
CA LYS A 107 13.21 -5.53 16.47
C LYS A 107 12.17 -4.73 17.24
N PHE A 108 11.19 -5.40 17.84
CA PHE A 108 10.20 -4.76 18.72
C PHE A 108 10.80 -4.42 20.09
N GLY A 109 11.90 -5.07 20.48
CA GLY A 109 12.51 -4.92 21.80
C GLY A 109 11.77 -5.71 22.90
N LEU A 110 11.15 -6.84 22.56
CA LEU A 110 10.60 -7.74 23.58
C LEU A 110 11.66 -8.75 24.02
N ASP A 111 11.76 -8.98 25.33
CA ASP A 111 12.54 -10.10 25.86
C ASP A 111 11.81 -11.42 25.64
N PHE A 112 12.51 -12.39 25.04
CA PHE A 112 12.00 -13.73 24.79
C PHE A 112 13.12 -14.78 24.87
N ILE A 113 12.74 -16.04 25.09
CA ILE A 113 13.61 -17.20 24.97
C ILE A 113 13.12 -18.07 23.82
N VAL A 114 14.05 -18.54 22.99
CA VAL A 114 13.75 -19.56 21.98
C VAL A 114 13.98 -20.93 22.59
N ALA A 115 12.94 -21.76 22.64
CA ALA A 115 13.12 -23.15 23.07
C ALA A 115 13.94 -23.87 22.00
N GLU A 116 15.19 -24.23 22.29
CA GLU A 116 16.13 -24.80 21.32
C GLU A 116 15.82 -26.27 21.01
N SER A 117 15.39 -27.03 22.02
CA SER A 117 15.18 -28.48 21.93
C SER A 117 13.95 -28.93 22.73
N LYS A 118 13.53 -30.19 22.56
CA LYS A 118 12.45 -30.79 23.39
C LYS A 118 12.80 -30.77 24.89
N PRO A 119 14.02 -31.17 25.33
CA PRO A 119 14.43 -31.03 26.73
C PRO A 119 14.40 -29.59 27.24
N HIS A 120 14.89 -28.63 26.45
CA HIS A 120 14.90 -27.23 26.86
C HIS A 120 13.47 -26.67 27.03
N LEU A 121 12.54 -26.98 26.12
CA LEU A 121 11.13 -26.60 26.31
C LEU A 121 10.55 -27.22 27.60
N ARG A 122 10.84 -28.49 27.86
CA ARG A 122 10.38 -29.19 29.06
C ARG A 122 10.91 -28.51 30.32
N GLU A 123 12.18 -28.13 30.33
CA GLU A 123 12.82 -27.41 31.44
C GLU A 123 12.19 -26.04 31.69
N LEU A 124 11.97 -25.24 30.63
CA LEU A 124 11.31 -23.93 30.74
C LEU A 124 9.90 -24.04 31.35
N LEU A 125 9.13 -25.04 30.94
CA LEU A 125 7.78 -25.25 31.48
C LEU A 125 7.79 -25.75 32.92
N LYS A 126 8.73 -26.65 33.26
CA LYS A 126 8.87 -27.23 34.60
C LYS A 126 9.44 -26.25 35.63
N SER A 127 10.38 -25.39 35.22
CA SER A 127 10.97 -24.32 36.05
C SER A 127 10.06 -23.12 36.23
N ASP A 128 8.86 -23.16 35.65
CA ASP A 128 7.85 -22.12 35.76
C ASP A 128 8.28 -20.75 35.21
N TYR A 129 9.04 -20.77 34.12
CA TYR A 129 9.59 -19.59 33.46
C TYR A 129 8.51 -18.52 33.17
N ARG A 130 8.80 -17.26 33.52
CA ARG A 130 7.95 -16.09 33.27
C ARG A 130 8.50 -15.27 32.12
N GLY A 131 7.64 -14.87 31.19
CA GLY A 131 8.03 -14.12 29.99
C GLY A 131 7.56 -14.80 28.70
N ILE A 132 8.20 -14.44 27.59
CA ILE A 132 7.84 -14.96 26.25
C ILE A 132 8.73 -16.15 25.90
N VAL A 133 8.13 -17.25 25.48
CA VAL A 133 8.79 -18.44 24.94
C VAL A 133 8.38 -18.64 23.49
N VAL A 134 9.35 -18.72 22.58
CA VAL A 134 9.11 -19.03 21.17
C VAL A 134 9.47 -20.48 20.90
N THR A 135 8.55 -21.26 20.35
CA THR A 135 8.77 -22.70 20.13
C THR A 135 8.12 -23.21 18.85
N LEU A 136 8.62 -24.36 18.38
CA LEU A 136 8.01 -25.13 17.30
C LEU A 136 7.04 -26.16 17.89
N ILE A 137 5.89 -26.37 17.25
CA ILE A 137 4.88 -27.30 17.76
C ILE A 137 5.42 -28.72 18.01
N HIS A 138 6.29 -29.24 17.13
CA HIS A 138 6.84 -30.59 17.26
C HIS A 138 7.68 -30.78 18.55
N LYS A 139 8.06 -29.69 19.24
CA LYS A 139 8.79 -29.77 20.52
C LYS A 139 7.90 -30.22 21.68
N PHE A 140 6.58 -30.21 21.51
CA PHE A 140 5.64 -30.83 22.45
C PHE A 140 5.53 -32.36 22.31
N GLN A 141 6.17 -32.95 21.30
CA GLN A 141 6.14 -34.40 21.12
C GLN A 141 6.82 -35.12 22.30
N GLY A 142 6.08 -35.99 22.99
CA GLY A 142 6.53 -36.68 24.20
C GLY A 142 6.61 -35.78 25.44
N MET A 143 5.85 -34.67 25.45
CA MET A 143 5.73 -33.81 26.63
C MET A 143 4.87 -34.50 27.70
N PRO A 144 5.31 -34.56 28.97
CA PRO A 144 4.47 -35.05 30.07
C PRO A 144 3.21 -34.21 30.23
N SER A 145 2.10 -34.87 30.61
CA SER A 145 0.88 -34.16 31.00
C SER A 145 1.10 -33.37 32.29
N ASN A 146 0.33 -32.29 32.45
CA ASN A 146 0.32 -31.42 33.62
C ASN A 146 1.70 -30.88 34.03
N ILE A 147 2.61 -30.68 33.07
CA ILE A 147 3.95 -30.14 33.36
C ILE A 147 3.87 -28.74 33.98
N ASN A 148 2.88 -27.93 33.59
CA ASN A 148 2.56 -26.67 34.24
C ASN A 148 1.05 -26.41 34.20
N THR A 149 0.46 -26.23 35.37
CA THR A 149 -1.00 -26.11 35.57
C THR A 149 -1.46 -24.69 35.92
N ARG A 150 -0.57 -23.70 35.81
CA ARG A 150 -0.93 -22.29 36.06
C ARG A 150 -1.99 -21.78 35.10
N ARG A 151 -2.79 -20.83 35.60
CA ARG A 151 -3.89 -20.21 34.84
C ARG A 151 -3.44 -19.01 34.01
N ASN A 152 -2.33 -18.36 34.36
CA ASN A 152 -1.78 -17.21 33.64
C ASN A 152 -0.71 -17.63 32.61
N ILE A 153 -0.99 -18.71 31.86
CA ILE A 153 -0.23 -19.14 30.68
C ILE A 153 -1.08 -18.86 29.45
N PHE A 154 -0.50 -18.17 28.48
CA PHE A 154 -1.16 -17.79 27.22
C PHE A 154 -0.40 -18.38 26.05
N VAL A 155 -1.05 -19.25 25.29
CA VAL A 155 -0.47 -19.92 24.12
C VAL A 155 -1.02 -19.24 22.87
N PHE A 156 -0.15 -18.58 22.12
CA PHE A 156 -0.45 -17.93 20.86
C PHE A 156 0.07 -18.79 19.72
N ILE A 157 -0.82 -19.23 18.83
CA ILE A 157 -0.50 -20.20 17.80
C ILE A 157 -0.66 -19.54 16.44
N ASP A 158 0.43 -19.41 15.70
CA ASP A 158 0.40 -18.92 14.32
C ASP A 158 0.06 -20.07 13.36
N GLU A 159 -0.68 -19.73 12.30
CA GLU A 159 -1.32 -20.68 11.38
C GLU A 159 -1.97 -21.87 12.10
N ALA A 160 -2.86 -21.57 13.05
CA ALA A 160 -3.51 -22.52 13.94
C ALA A 160 -4.31 -23.64 13.24
N HIS A 161 -4.54 -23.50 11.93
CA HIS A 161 -5.14 -24.53 11.09
C HIS A 161 -4.20 -25.70 10.76
N ARG A 162 -2.87 -25.53 10.92
CA ARG A 162 -1.85 -26.56 10.59
C ARG A 162 -1.28 -27.25 11.80
N SER A 163 -1.04 -26.47 12.84
CA SER A 163 -0.18 -26.87 13.96
C SER A 163 -0.92 -27.66 15.04
N GLN A 164 -2.18 -28.06 14.84
CA GLN A 164 -2.97 -28.74 15.87
C GLN A 164 -3.64 -30.04 15.40
N GLU A 165 -3.36 -30.47 14.17
CA GLU A 165 -3.83 -31.77 13.70
C GLU A 165 -2.98 -32.90 14.31
N GLY A 166 -3.64 -33.85 14.96
CA GLY A 166 -3.02 -35.04 15.54
C GLY A 166 -2.49 -34.91 16.97
N ASP A 167 -1.62 -35.85 17.36
CA ASP A 167 -1.19 -36.08 18.75
C ASP A 167 -0.46 -34.88 19.40
N LEU A 168 0.13 -33.98 18.61
CA LEU A 168 0.91 -32.85 19.14
C LEU A 168 0.06 -31.80 19.83
N GLY A 169 -1.10 -31.45 19.26
CA GLY A 169 -2.04 -30.51 19.89
C GLY A 169 -2.59 -31.06 21.20
N ILE A 170 -2.88 -32.37 21.23
CA ILE A 170 -3.32 -33.09 22.43
C ILE A 170 -2.22 -33.06 23.50
N GLN A 171 -0.97 -33.35 23.14
CA GLN A 171 0.16 -33.32 24.08
C GLN A 171 0.47 -31.93 24.63
N MET A 172 0.35 -30.88 23.80
CA MET A 172 0.51 -29.50 24.26
C MET A 172 -0.60 -29.11 25.25
N ARG A 173 -1.86 -29.48 24.97
CA ARG A 173 -3.00 -29.18 25.84
C ARG A 173 -3.00 -30.00 27.12
N SER A 174 -2.58 -31.26 27.05
CA SER A 174 -2.42 -32.09 28.24
C SER A 174 -1.27 -31.60 29.11
N ALA A 175 -0.19 -31.06 28.52
CA ALA A 175 0.91 -30.45 29.24
C ALA A 175 0.49 -29.17 29.99
N LEU A 176 -0.38 -28.36 29.39
CA LEU A 176 -0.79 -27.04 29.87
C LEU A 176 -2.32 -26.93 30.03
N PRO A 177 -2.94 -27.74 30.91
CA PRO A 177 -4.40 -27.93 30.94
C PRO A 177 -5.18 -26.65 31.28
N ASN A 178 -4.53 -25.69 31.94
CA ASN A 178 -5.15 -24.46 32.41
C ASN A 178 -4.79 -23.22 31.57
N ALA A 179 -4.02 -23.37 30.49
CA ALA A 179 -3.63 -22.24 29.67
C ALA A 179 -4.78 -21.68 28.81
N PHE A 180 -4.64 -20.42 28.40
CA PHE A 180 -5.45 -19.81 27.36
C PHE A 180 -4.85 -20.11 25.98
N TYR A 181 -5.68 -20.40 25.00
CA TYR A 181 -5.27 -20.79 23.65
C TYR A 181 -5.87 -19.86 22.59
N PHE A 182 -5.02 -19.03 21.99
CA PHE A 182 -5.40 -18.13 20.91
C PHE A 182 -4.80 -18.60 19.59
N GLY A 183 -5.66 -18.97 18.65
CA GLY A 183 -5.26 -19.37 17.30
C GLY A 183 -5.36 -18.19 16.33
N PHE A 184 -4.27 -17.86 15.66
CA PHE A 184 -4.24 -16.91 14.55
C PHE A 184 -4.18 -17.68 13.23
N THR A 185 -5.05 -17.37 12.28
CA THR A 185 -5.08 -18.07 10.99
C THR A 185 -5.39 -17.12 9.84
N GLY A 186 -4.74 -17.35 8.69
CA GLY A 186 -5.06 -16.69 7.43
C GLY A 186 -6.23 -17.30 6.68
N THR A 187 -6.45 -18.60 6.91
CA THR A 187 -7.41 -19.44 6.17
C THR A 187 -8.04 -20.45 7.12
N PRO A 188 -9.26 -20.22 7.61
CA PRO A 188 -9.97 -21.22 8.39
C PRO A 188 -10.46 -22.33 7.44
N ILE A 189 -10.10 -23.59 7.71
CA ILE A 189 -10.57 -24.75 6.94
C ILE A 189 -11.96 -25.15 7.44
N ASP A 190 -13.00 -25.10 6.61
CA ASP A 190 -14.36 -25.50 7.00
C ASP A 190 -14.83 -26.82 6.35
N LYS A 191 -14.10 -27.37 5.37
CA LYS A 191 -14.63 -28.45 4.51
C LYS A 191 -13.67 -29.62 4.36
N GLY A 192 -13.71 -30.53 5.33
CA GLY A 192 -13.09 -31.85 5.24
C GLY A 192 -13.26 -32.65 6.52
N LYS A 193 -13.07 -33.97 6.49
CA LYS A 193 -12.99 -34.82 7.71
C LYS A 193 -11.95 -34.30 8.71
N VAL A 194 -10.99 -33.52 8.21
CA VAL A 194 -9.88 -32.86 8.91
C VAL A 194 -10.26 -31.47 9.48
N GLY A 195 -11.17 -30.71 8.82
CA GLY A 195 -11.54 -29.33 9.17
C GLY A 195 -12.34 -29.15 10.47
N LYS A 196 -12.93 -30.23 11.02
CA LYS A 196 -13.59 -30.18 12.34
C LYS A 196 -12.60 -29.83 13.47
N GLY A 197 -11.29 -30.04 13.29
CA GLY A 197 -10.28 -29.84 14.32
C GLY A 197 -10.15 -28.39 14.80
N THR A 198 -9.90 -27.42 13.90
CA THR A 198 -9.56 -26.04 14.29
C THR A 198 -10.70 -25.33 15.00
N PHE A 199 -11.93 -25.42 14.48
CA PHE A 199 -13.10 -24.82 15.12
C PHE A 199 -13.43 -25.51 16.45
N ASN A 200 -13.35 -26.83 16.52
CA ASN A 200 -13.55 -27.54 17.80
C ASN A 200 -12.47 -27.18 18.84
N LEU A 201 -11.25 -26.87 18.41
CA LEU A 201 -10.12 -26.58 19.31
C LEU A 201 -10.03 -25.13 19.77
N PHE A 202 -10.51 -24.18 18.98
CA PHE A 202 -10.37 -22.74 19.29
C PHE A 202 -11.68 -21.96 19.33
N ALA A 203 -12.68 -22.40 18.57
CA ALA A 203 -13.95 -21.71 18.43
C ALA A 203 -15.08 -22.34 19.26
N PHE A 204 -14.91 -23.54 19.82
CA PHE A 204 -15.97 -24.28 20.49
C PHE A 204 -16.64 -23.49 21.63
N GLU A 205 -15.85 -22.88 22.52
CA GLU A 205 -16.39 -22.07 23.62
C GLU A 205 -17.13 -20.83 23.09
N ASP A 206 -16.60 -20.18 22.04
CA ASP A 206 -17.22 -19.01 21.42
C ASP A 206 -18.51 -19.36 20.66
N MET A 207 -18.55 -20.51 19.98
CA MET A 207 -19.75 -21.00 19.32
C MET A 207 -20.83 -21.33 20.33
N LYS A 208 -20.47 -22.00 21.43
CA LYS A 208 -21.41 -22.39 22.49
C LYS A 208 -21.94 -21.19 23.28
N LYS A 209 -21.08 -20.21 23.58
CA LYS A 209 -21.42 -19.08 24.46
C LYS A 209 -21.90 -17.84 23.72
N TYR A 210 -21.27 -17.51 22.60
CA TYR A 210 -21.47 -16.27 21.86
C TYR A 210 -22.09 -16.46 20.47
N HIS A 211 -22.43 -17.70 20.08
CA HIS A 211 -23.00 -18.04 18.77
C HIS A 211 -22.18 -17.49 17.60
N ARG A 212 -20.85 -17.40 17.77
CA ARG A 212 -19.91 -16.94 16.75
C ARG A 212 -18.68 -17.85 16.71
N PRO A 213 -18.14 -18.16 15.52
CA PRO A 213 -16.97 -19.04 15.39
C PRO A 213 -15.62 -18.32 15.53
N TYR A 214 -15.60 -17.00 15.63
CA TYR A 214 -14.36 -16.22 15.73
C TYR A 214 -14.44 -15.22 16.87
N LEU A 215 -13.34 -15.08 17.60
CA LEU A 215 -13.10 -13.99 18.52
C LEU A 215 -12.95 -12.67 17.75
N ASP A 216 -12.21 -12.68 16.64
CA ASP A 216 -12.15 -11.58 15.68
C ASP A 216 -12.01 -12.10 14.24
N LYS A 217 -12.60 -11.37 13.29
CA LYS A 217 -12.58 -11.69 11.86
C LYS A 217 -12.22 -10.44 11.06
N TYR A 218 -11.26 -10.59 10.16
CA TYR A 218 -10.85 -9.61 9.15
C TYR A 218 -10.59 -10.37 7.84
N GLY A 219 -11.59 -10.34 6.96
CA GLY A 219 -11.63 -11.16 5.75
C GLY A 219 -10.85 -10.54 4.58
N ILE A 220 -10.72 -11.30 3.47
CA ILE A 220 -10.01 -10.83 2.27
C ILE A 220 -10.70 -9.62 1.64
N LYS A 221 -12.03 -9.61 1.58
CA LYS A 221 -12.81 -8.48 1.01
C LYS A 221 -12.54 -7.16 1.76
N GLU A 222 -12.69 -7.18 3.08
CA GLU A 222 -12.41 -6.03 3.96
C GLU A 222 -10.95 -5.57 3.81
N SER A 223 -10.02 -6.51 3.70
CA SER A 223 -8.59 -6.26 3.47
C SER A 223 -8.28 -5.56 2.15
N ILE A 224 -9.00 -5.88 1.08
CA ILE A 224 -8.87 -5.22 -0.22
C ILE A 224 -9.51 -3.82 -0.16
N GLU A 225 -10.69 -3.70 0.44
CA GLU A 225 -11.40 -2.41 0.61
C GLU A 225 -10.58 -1.41 1.41
N ASP A 226 -9.89 -1.87 2.47
CA ASP A 226 -9.02 -1.05 3.31
C ASP A 226 -7.62 -0.81 2.70
N GLY A 227 -7.30 -1.43 1.56
CA GLY A 227 -5.98 -1.33 0.92
C GLY A 227 -4.83 -2.02 1.67
N THR A 228 -5.13 -2.87 2.65
CA THR A 228 -4.11 -3.66 3.38
C THR A 228 -3.57 -4.82 2.53
N THR A 229 -4.34 -5.24 1.54
CA THR A 229 -3.93 -6.12 0.44
C THR A 229 -4.44 -5.59 -0.90
N VAL A 230 -3.79 -5.95 -1.99
CA VAL A 230 -4.29 -5.67 -3.35
C VAL A 230 -5.10 -6.86 -3.89
N PRO A 231 -6.06 -6.64 -4.81
CA PRO A 231 -6.81 -7.73 -5.43
C PRO A 231 -5.90 -8.68 -6.21
N LEU A 232 -6.32 -9.94 -6.32
CA LEU A 232 -5.65 -10.95 -7.13
C LEU A 232 -6.44 -11.21 -8.41
N TYR A 233 -5.75 -11.17 -9.55
CA TYR A 233 -6.30 -11.59 -10.83
C TYR A 233 -5.59 -12.84 -11.30
N TYR A 234 -6.32 -13.75 -11.94
CA TYR A 234 -5.73 -14.90 -12.60
C TYR A 234 -6.09 -14.91 -14.09
N THR A 235 -5.18 -15.47 -14.89
CA THR A 235 -5.44 -15.86 -16.27
C THR A 235 -4.93 -17.27 -16.48
N LEU A 236 -5.64 -18.04 -17.30
CA LEU A 236 -5.17 -19.33 -17.75
C LEU A 236 -4.11 -19.12 -18.82
N ALA A 237 -3.05 -19.94 -18.80
CA ALA A 237 -2.11 -19.98 -19.90
C ALA A 237 -2.82 -20.47 -21.19
N PRO A 238 -2.38 -20.02 -22.38
CA PRO A 238 -2.93 -20.53 -23.64
C PRO A 238 -2.89 -22.06 -23.69
N GLN A 239 -3.87 -22.68 -24.35
CA GLN A 239 -4.08 -24.14 -24.33
C GLN A 239 -2.83 -24.93 -24.74
N GLU A 240 -2.03 -24.41 -25.67
CA GLU A 240 -0.77 -25.02 -26.13
C GLU A 240 0.34 -25.12 -25.06
N TYR A 241 0.22 -24.38 -23.95
CA TYR A 241 1.13 -24.41 -22.80
C TYR A 241 0.54 -25.16 -21.59
N ARG A 242 -0.75 -25.53 -21.65
CA ARG A 242 -1.45 -26.22 -20.54
C ARG A 242 -1.22 -27.72 -20.58
N LEU A 243 -1.43 -28.36 -19.43
CA LEU A 243 -1.31 -29.81 -19.29
C LEU A 243 -2.53 -30.53 -19.89
N ASP A 244 -2.34 -31.27 -20.98
CA ASP A 244 -3.44 -31.95 -21.72
C ASP A 244 -3.82 -33.33 -21.16
N ARG A 245 -3.91 -33.51 -19.85
CA ARG A 245 -4.27 -34.80 -19.23
C ARG A 245 -5.17 -34.65 -18.02
N LYS A 246 -6.45 -34.34 -18.26
CA LYS A 246 -7.51 -34.23 -17.23
C LYS A 246 -7.50 -35.41 -16.25
N THR A 247 -7.40 -36.64 -16.74
CA THR A 247 -7.50 -37.86 -15.91
C THR A 247 -6.40 -37.98 -14.84
N ILE A 248 -5.17 -37.56 -15.13
CA ILE A 248 -4.05 -37.69 -14.17
C ILE A 248 -4.17 -36.61 -13.07
N LEU A 249 -4.57 -35.39 -13.43
CA LEU A 249 -4.82 -34.33 -12.46
C LEU A 249 -6.04 -34.65 -11.58
N GLU A 250 -7.11 -35.20 -12.16
CA GLU A 250 -8.31 -35.64 -11.44
C GLU A 250 -7.96 -36.71 -10.38
N GLU A 251 -7.19 -37.73 -10.75
CA GLU A 251 -6.73 -38.77 -9.80
C GLU A 251 -5.88 -38.17 -8.67
N PHE A 252 -4.98 -37.25 -9.00
CA PHE A 252 -4.15 -36.58 -7.99
C PHE A 252 -4.98 -35.74 -7.03
N PHE A 253 -5.94 -34.97 -7.53
CA PHE A 253 -6.80 -34.16 -6.67
C PHE A 253 -7.74 -35.00 -5.82
N ARG A 254 -8.19 -36.17 -6.32
CA ARG A 254 -8.91 -37.14 -5.48
C ARG A 254 -8.04 -37.62 -4.32
N LEU A 255 -6.79 -38.01 -4.58
CA LEU A 255 -5.84 -38.41 -3.53
C LEU A 255 -5.47 -37.27 -2.58
N TYR A 256 -5.44 -36.03 -3.08
CA TYR A 256 -5.21 -34.82 -2.29
C TYR A 256 -6.33 -34.64 -1.25
N GLU A 257 -7.59 -34.77 -1.69
CA GLU A 257 -8.77 -34.65 -0.84
C GLU A 257 -8.90 -35.82 0.15
N GLU A 258 -8.67 -37.07 -0.31
CA GLU A 258 -8.68 -38.26 0.55
C GLU A 258 -7.65 -38.18 1.70
N LYS A 259 -6.47 -37.60 1.43
CA LYS A 259 -5.42 -37.44 2.43
C LYS A 259 -5.54 -36.16 3.26
N GLY A 260 -6.44 -35.25 2.90
CA GLY A 260 -6.63 -33.97 3.60
C GLY A 260 -5.36 -33.12 3.63
N ILE A 261 -4.67 -32.96 2.49
CA ILE A 261 -3.41 -32.23 2.41
C ILE A 261 -3.60 -30.76 2.80
N ALA A 262 -2.92 -30.31 3.87
CA ALA A 262 -3.05 -28.95 4.42
C ALA A 262 -1.75 -28.11 4.30
N SER A 263 -0.64 -28.75 3.93
CA SER A 263 0.69 -28.12 3.85
C SER A 263 1.41 -28.35 2.51
N ILE A 264 2.34 -27.44 2.18
CA ILE A 264 3.17 -27.55 0.98
C ILE A 264 4.14 -28.74 1.08
N GLU A 265 4.60 -29.13 2.28
CA GLU A 265 5.44 -30.33 2.43
C GLU A 265 4.66 -31.62 2.16
N GLU A 266 3.44 -31.75 2.68
CA GLU A 266 2.58 -32.91 2.41
C GLU A 266 2.19 -33.00 0.93
N LEU A 267 1.91 -31.85 0.32
CA LEU A 267 1.70 -31.74 -1.13
C LEU A 267 2.91 -32.28 -1.90
N ASN A 268 4.13 -31.90 -1.52
CA ASN A 268 5.35 -32.42 -2.14
C ASN A 268 5.50 -33.92 -1.96
N LYS A 269 5.26 -34.45 -0.75
CA LYS A 269 5.26 -35.90 -0.49
C LYS A 269 4.22 -36.65 -1.30
N LEU A 270 3.06 -36.04 -1.56
CA LEU A 270 2.04 -36.62 -2.43
C LEU A 270 2.52 -36.62 -3.89
N LEU A 271 3.07 -35.51 -4.37
CA LEU A 271 3.65 -35.41 -5.70
C LEU A 271 4.80 -36.40 -5.91
N ASP A 272 5.61 -36.69 -4.88
CA ASP A 272 6.66 -37.73 -4.93
C ASP A 272 6.07 -39.13 -5.14
N LYS A 273 4.89 -39.40 -4.59
CA LYS A 273 4.17 -40.68 -4.77
C LYS A 273 3.49 -40.78 -6.14
N VAL A 274 3.19 -39.66 -6.79
CA VAL A 274 2.53 -39.59 -8.10
C VAL A 274 3.55 -39.15 -9.17
N SER A 275 4.56 -40.00 -9.40
CA SER A 275 5.72 -39.70 -10.28
C SER A 275 5.32 -39.31 -11.70
N LYS A 276 4.26 -39.92 -12.25
CA LYS A 276 3.76 -39.63 -13.61
C LYS A 276 3.45 -38.15 -13.84
N ILE A 277 2.90 -37.44 -12.83
CA ILE A 277 2.62 -36.00 -12.96
C ILE A 277 3.91 -35.21 -13.07
N LYS A 278 4.89 -35.51 -12.19
CA LYS A 278 6.18 -34.84 -12.17
C LYS A 278 6.92 -35.03 -13.49
N GLU A 279 6.92 -36.24 -14.05
CA GLU A 279 7.57 -36.53 -15.33
C GLU A 279 6.99 -35.70 -16.47
N VAL A 280 5.66 -35.59 -16.55
CA VAL A 280 5.00 -34.80 -17.59
C VAL A 280 5.29 -33.30 -17.41
N LEU A 281 5.23 -32.79 -16.17
CA LEU A 281 5.54 -31.38 -15.88
C LEU A 281 7.01 -31.04 -16.16
N LYS A 282 7.93 -32.01 -15.96
CA LYS A 282 9.38 -31.87 -16.23
C LYS A 282 9.80 -32.10 -17.68
N ALA A 283 8.89 -32.48 -18.58
CA ALA A 283 9.25 -32.75 -19.95
C ALA A 283 9.94 -31.53 -20.60
N LYS A 284 11.18 -31.70 -21.10
CA LYS A 284 12.03 -30.58 -21.63
C LYS A 284 11.28 -29.71 -22.64
N LYS A 285 10.55 -30.33 -23.58
CA LYS A 285 9.74 -29.63 -24.59
C LYS A 285 8.66 -28.74 -23.95
N ARG A 286 8.01 -29.20 -22.87
CA ARG A 286 6.98 -28.44 -22.15
C ARG A 286 7.61 -27.30 -21.36
N ILE A 287 8.64 -27.56 -20.56
CA ILE A 287 9.33 -26.52 -19.78
C ILE A 287 9.83 -25.40 -20.71
N LYS A 288 10.45 -25.73 -21.84
CA LYS A 288 10.92 -24.72 -22.81
C LYS A 288 9.77 -23.87 -23.37
N LYS A 289 8.65 -24.50 -23.74
CA LYS A 289 7.43 -23.78 -24.18
C LYS A 289 6.90 -22.85 -23.08
N VAL A 290 6.79 -23.34 -21.86
CA VAL A 290 6.32 -22.54 -20.72
C VAL A 290 7.27 -21.39 -20.41
N ALA A 291 8.58 -21.63 -20.38
CA ALA A 291 9.62 -20.61 -20.17
C ALA A 291 9.61 -19.52 -21.25
N LYS A 292 9.33 -19.90 -22.51
CA LYS A 292 9.13 -18.96 -23.61
C LYS A 292 7.94 -18.04 -23.34
N HIS A 293 6.78 -18.61 -23.00
CA HIS A 293 5.60 -17.84 -22.65
C HIS A 293 5.85 -16.93 -21.43
N ILE A 294 6.53 -17.43 -20.39
CA ILE A 294 6.91 -16.63 -19.22
C ILE A 294 7.76 -15.43 -19.65
N SER A 295 8.76 -15.63 -20.51
CA SER A 295 9.63 -14.55 -20.99
C SER A 295 8.86 -13.48 -21.75
N GLU A 296 8.04 -13.89 -22.70
CA GLU A 296 7.22 -12.99 -23.51
C GLU A 296 6.20 -12.23 -22.66
N HIS A 297 5.51 -12.93 -21.74
CA HIS A 297 4.53 -12.31 -20.86
C HIS A 297 5.20 -11.35 -19.86
N TYR A 298 6.32 -11.74 -19.24
CA TYR A 298 7.03 -10.92 -18.28
C TYR A 298 7.50 -9.59 -18.91
N LYS A 299 8.18 -9.66 -20.06
CA LYS A 299 8.66 -8.48 -20.77
C LYS A 299 7.54 -7.55 -21.25
N LYS A 300 6.38 -8.10 -21.62
CA LYS A 300 5.24 -7.30 -22.12
C LYS A 300 4.39 -6.68 -21.00
N PHE A 301 4.12 -7.43 -19.92
CA PHE A 301 3.09 -7.03 -18.94
C PHE A 301 3.66 -6.62 -17.58
N VAL A 302 4.79 -7.20 -17.15
CA VAL A 302 5.29 -7.08 -15.77
C VAL A 302 6.49 -6.13 -15.67
N GLU A 303 7.49 -6.32 -16.53
CA GLU A 303 8.71 -5.52 -16.56
C GLU A 303 8.46 -4.03 -16.85
N PRO A 304 7.57 -3.64 -17.77
CA PRO A 304 7.27 -2.23 -18.02
C PRO A 304 6.72 -1.54 -16.78
N SER A 305 6.00 -2.27 -15.91
CA SER A 305 5.52 -1.75 -14.63
C SER A 305 6.62 -1.60 -13.58
N GLY A 306 7.82 -2.17 -13.80
CA GLY A 306 8.93 -2.19 -12.83
C GLY A 306 8.76 -3.19 -11.69
N LEU A 307 7.86 -4.17 -11.86
CA LEU A 307 7.50 -5.16 -10.86
C LEU A 307 8.22 -6.50 -11.11
N LYS A 308 8.21 -7.37 -10.11
CA LYS A 308 8.93 -8.66 -10.16
C LYS A 308 8.01 -9.87 -10.24
N ALA A 309 8.56 -11.02 -10.60
CA ALA A 309 7.80 -12.25 -10.76
C ALA A 309 8.41 -13.46 -10.05
N MET A 310 7.61 -14.50 -9.87
CA MET A 310 8.02 -15.78 -9.30
C MET A 310 7.47 -16.93 -10.15
N VAL A 311 8.30 -17.93 -10.43
CA VAL A 311 7.93 -19.18 -11.10
C VAL A 311 7.85 -20.28 -10.06
N VAL A 312 6.69 -20.93 -9.94
CA VAL A 312 6.46 -22.01 -8.98
C VAL A 312 6.46 -23.34 -9.73
N ALA A 313 7.58 -24.04 -9.66
CA ALA A 313 7.78 -25.32 -10.34
C ALA A 313 7.45 -26.51 -9.44
N VAL A 314 7.09 -27.66 -10.05
CA VAL A 314 6.61 -28.85 -9.33
C VAL A 314 7.61 -29.41 -8.30
N ASP A 315 8.92 -29.38 -8.59
CA ASP A 315 9.98 -29.85 -7.72
C ASP A 315 11.32 -29.14 -8.00
N ARG A 316 12.37 -29.51 -7.24
CA ARG A 316 13.72 -28.91 -7.36
C ARG A 316 14.36 -29.15 -8.73
N GLU A 317 14.10 -30.31 -9.33
CA GLU A 317 14.64 -30.65 -10.65
C GLU A 317 13.99 -29.77 -11.73
N ALA A 318 12.68 -29.59 -11.67
CA ALA A 318 11.94 -28.66 -12.54
C ALA A 318 12.47 -27.22 -12.40
N CYS A 319 12.80 -26.76 -11.18
CA CYS A 319 13.42 -25.45 -10.99
C CYS A 319 14.73 -25.30 -11.78
N ALA A 320 15.61 -26.30 -11.71
CA ALA A 320 16.86 -26.31 -12.46
C ALA A 320 16.62 -26.37 -13.98
N LEU A 321 15.66 -27.20 -14.42
CA LEU A 321 15.29 -27.31 -15.84
C LEU A 321 14.71 -26.01 -16.41
N TYR A 322 13.92 -25.26 -15.62
CA TYR A 322 13.46 -23.93 -16.01
C TYR A 322 14.63 -22.98 -16.26
N MET A 323 15.63 -22.97 -15.38
CA MET A 323 16.82 -22.13 -15.54
C MET A 323 17.62 -22.48 -16.80
N GLU A 324 17.81 -23.78 -17.10
CA GLU A 324 18.42 -24.19 -18.37
C GLU A 324 17.58 -23.75 -19.57
N ALA A 325 16.25 -23.86 -19.49
CA ALA A 325 15.37 -23.42 -20.57
C ALA A 325 15.43 -21.91 -20.81
N PHE A 326 15.50 -21.08 -19.75
CA PHE A 326 15.69 -19.64 -19.91
C PHE A 326 17.05 -19.30 -20.54
N LYS A 327 18.12 -20.01 -20.17
CA LYS A 327 19.44 -19.87 -20.80
C LYS A 327 19.40 -20.24 -22.29
N GLU A 328 18.82 -21.38 -22.63
CA GLU A 328 18.66 -21.84 -24.01
C GLU A 328 17.86 -20.82 -24.84
N LEU A 329 16.77 -20.26 -24.29
CA LEU A 329 15.99 -19.22 -24.96
C LEU A 329 16.75 -17.89 -25.12
N TYR A 330 17.59 -17.53 -24.15
CA TYR A 330 18.42 -16.34 -24.23
C TYR A 330 19.52 -16.47 -25.28
N GLU A 331 20.14 -17.65 -25.39
CA GLU A 331 21.09 -17.96 -26.46
C GLU A 331 20.42 -17.92 -27.85
N GLU A 332 19.17 -18.39 -27.96
CA GLU A 332 18.40 -18.36 -29.21
C GLU A 332 17.93 -16.96 -29.63
N ASN A 333 17.44 -16.16 -28.68
CA ASN A 333 16.96 -14.80 -28.95
C ASN A 333 17.05 -13.90 -27.69
N PRO A 334 18.17 -13.18 -27.51
CA PRO A 334 18.35 -12.28 -26.36
C PRO A 334 17.29 -11.18 -26.24
N GLN A 335 16.71 -10.75 -27.36
CA GLN A 335 15.74 -9.65 -27.38
C GLN A 335 14.39 -10.06 -26.77
N SER A 336 13.94 -11.30 -26.97
CA SER A 336 12.66 -11.78 -26.43
C SER A 336 12.78 -12.55 -25.12
N ALA A 337 13.96 -13.11 -24.81
CA ALA A 337 14.21 -13.88 -23.61
C ALA A 337 14.74 -13.02 -22.44
N ILE A 338 14.45 -13.44 -21.22
CA ILE A 338 14.96 -12.77 -20.02
C ILE A 338 16.44 -13.12 -19.83
N PRO A 339 17.32 -12.15 -19.57
CA PRO A 339 18.73 -12.44 -19.29
C PRO A 339 18.88 -13.38 -18.08
N PRO A 340 19.70 -14.45 -18.15
CA PRO A 340 19.86 -15.42 -17.07
C PRO A 340 20.27 -14.80 -15.73
N GLU A 341 21.06 -13.72 -15.73
CA GLU A 341 21.48 -12.97 -14.55
C GLU A 341 20.31 -12.29 -13.80
N GLU A 342 19.18 -12.08 -14.47
CA GLU A 342 17.97 -11.53 -13.86
C GLU A 342 17.10 -12.60 -13.20
N ILE A 343 17.49 -13.88 -13.28
CA ILE A 343 16.76 -15.01 -12.77
C ILE A 343 17.61 -15.72 -11.71
N ALA A 344 17.02 -16.01 -10.55
CA ALA A 344 17.66 -16.86 -9.55
C ALA A 344 16.79 -18.06 -9.20
N VAL A 345 17.44 -19.20 -8.98
CA VAL A 345 16.81 -20.44 -8.52
C VAL A 345 17.01 -20.57 -7.02
N VAL A 346 15.92 -20.76 -6.27
CA VAL A 346 15.97 -20.89 -4.81
C VAL A 346 15.22 -22.15 -4.37
N TYR A 347 15.98 -23.15 -3.94
CA TYR A 347 15.47 -24.35 -3.27
C TYR A 347 16.48 -24.86 -2.24
N THR A 348 16.04 -25.73 -1.34
CA THR A 348 16.90 -26.34 -0.31
C THR A 348 17.86 -27.37 -0.93
N PRO A 349 19.19 -27.18 -0.82
CA PRO A 349 20.18 -28.17 -1.26
C PRO A 349 20.07 -29.47 -0.47
N MET A 350 20.28 -30.62 -1.12
CA MET A 350 20.40 -31.93 -0.47
C MET A 350 21.79 -32.54 -0.72
N HIS A 351 22.31 -33.28 0.27
CA HIS A 351 23.66 -33.87 0.21
C HIS A 351 23.88 -34.82 -0.97
N ASN A 352 22.81 -35.46 -1.46
CA ASN A 352 22.84 -36.41 -2.57
C ASN A 352 22.51 -35.77 -3.94
N ASP A 353 22.37 -34.45 -4.03
CA ASP A 353 22.09 -33.76 -5.28
C ASP A 353 23.26 -33.92 -6.28
N LYS A 354 22.92 -34.24 -7.53
CA LYS A 354 23.88 -34.44 -8.64
C LYS A 354 23.46 -33.64 -9.89
N GLY A 355 24.38 -33.48 -10.83
CA GLY A 355 24.12 -32.88 -12.15
C GLY A 355 23.54 -31.47 -12.07
N ILE A 356 22.40 -31.26 -12.73
CA ILE A 356 21.74 -29.95 -12.84
C ILE A 356 21.29 -29.37 -11.49
N LEU A 357 21.00 -30.20 -10.49
CA LEU A 357 20.65 -29.73 -9.15
C LEU A 357 21.87 -29.09 -8.49
N LYS A 358 23.00 -29.81 -8.43
CA LYS A 358 24.22 -29.29 -7.81
C LYS A 358 24.74 -28.00 -8.48
N LYS A 359 24.48 -27.82 -9.78
CA LYS A 359 24.84 -26.61 -10.55
C LYS A 359 24.19 -25.33 -10.01
N TYR A 360 23.01 -25.41 -9.41
CA TYR A 360 22.22 -24.25 -8.95
C TYR A 360 22.11 -24.16 -7.42
N HIS A 361 23.02 -24.81 -6.69
CA HIS A 361 23.11 -24.64 -5.25
C HIS A 361 23.53 -23.21 -4.91
N LEU A 362 22.80 -22.59 -3.99
CA LEU A 362 23.18 -21.32 -3.38
C LEU A 362 23.76 -21.59 -2.00
N LYS A 363 24.80 -20.85 -1.63
CA LYS A 363 25.24 -20.76 -0.24
C LYS A 363 24.23 -19.92 0.56
N GLU A 364 24.21 -20.08 1.88
CA GLU A 364 23.24 -19.40 2.76
C GLU A 364 23.34 -17.87 2.68
N ASP A 365 24.57 -17.34 2.63
CA ASP A 365 24.86 -15.91 2.46
C ASP A 365 24.37 -15.37 1.10
N GLN A 366 24.62 -16.11 0.02
CA GLN A 366 24.15 -15.77 -1.32
C GLN A 366 22.64 -15.76 -1.42
N GLU A 367 21.99 -16.77 -0.83
CA GLU A 367 20.53 -16.86 -0.81
C GLU A 367 19.92 -15.68 -0.02
N ASP A 368 20.47 -15.35 1.14
CA ASP A 368 20.01 -14.22 1.94
C ASP A 368 20.20 -12.88 1.22
N GLU A 369 21.30 -12.71 0.49
CA GLU A 369 21.50 -11.56 -0.38
C GLU A 369 20.44 -11.49 -1.49
N ILE A 370 20.19 -12.59 -2.20
CA ILE A 370 19.16 -12.66 -3.24
C ILE A 370 17.78 -12.31 -2.68
N ARG A 371 17.43 -12.83 -1.50
CA ARG A 371 16.17 -12.55 -0.81
C ARG A 371 16.05 -11.09 -0.36
N ARG A 372 17.15 -10.43 0.02
CA ARG A 372 17.15 -9.00 0.34
C ARG A 372 17.03 -8.15 -0.92
N ASN A 373 17.83 -8.44 -1.94
CA ASN A 373 17.88 -7.69 -3.19
C ASN A 373 16.57 -7.83 -3.99
N PHE A 374 15.94 -9.01 -3.95
CA PHE A 374 14.67 -9.22 -4.65
C PHE A 374 13.58 -8.26 -4.17
N LYS A 375 13.59 -7.79 -2.92
CA LYS A 375 12.61 -6.82 -2.41
C LYS A 375 12.76 -5.40 -2.97
N LYS A 376 13.93 -5.08 -3.54
CA LYS A 376 14.26 -3.75 -4.05
C LYS A 376 14.04 -3.71 -5.57
N ARG A 377 13.43 -2.63 -6.06
CA ARG A 377 13.11 -2.42 -7.49
C ARG A 377 14.33 -2.49 -8.39
N ASP A 378 15.37 -1.74 -8.07
CA ASP A 378 16.54 -1.55 -8.94
C ASP A 378 17.65 -2.58 -8.68
N ARG A 379 17.31 -3.74 -8.12
CA ARG A 379 18.27 -4.79 -7.79
C ARG A 379 17.85 -6.13 -8.40
N LEU A 380 18.83 -6.95 -8.74
CA LEU A 380 18.61 -8.31 -9.23
C LEU A 380 18.48 -9.31 -8.07
N PRO A 381 17.76 -10.43 -8.26
CA PRO A 381 17.09 -10.84 -9.49
C PRO A 381 15.72 -10.16 -9.69
N LYS A 382 15.20 -10.24 -10.92
CA LYS A 382 13.83 -9.84 -11.28
C LYS A 382 12.84 -11.00 -11.21
N ILE A 383 13.32 -12.24 -11.38
CA ILE A 383 12.51 -13.46 -11.27
C ILE A 383 13.14 -14.46 -10.31
N LEU A 384 12.32 -15.05 -9.44
CA LEU A 384 12.70 -16.20 -8.63
C LEU A 384 12.02 -17.47 -9.14
N ILE A 385 12.80 -18.54 -9.34
CA ILE A 385 12.28 -19.88 -9.59
C ILE A 385 12.32 -20.67 -8.27
N VAL A 386 11.16 -21.11 -7.81
CA VAL A 386 10.99 -21.77 -6.51
C VAL A 386 10.09 -23.01 -6.63
N THR A 387 10.03 -23.82 -5.57
CA THR A 387 9.07 -24.94 -5.49
C THR A 387 8.30 -24.96 -4.17
N GLU A 388 8.97 -24.90 -3.03
CA GLU A 388 8.34 -24.90 -1.70
C GLU A 388 8.89 -23.77 -0.84
N LYS A 389 10.20 -23.58 -0.92
CA LYS A 389 10.91 -22.47 -0.30
C LYS A 389 10.33 -21.16 -0.83
N LEU A 390 10.19 -20.17 0.06
CA LEU A 390 9.62 -18.84 -0.22
C LEU A 390 8.11 -18.79 -0.51
N LEU A 391 7.40 -19.92 -0.61
CA LEU A 391 5.93 -19.91 -0.67
C LEU A 391 5.29 -19.67 0.71
N THR A 392 6.04 -19.92 1.77
CA THR A 392 5.70 -19.58 3.16
C THR A 392 6.72 -18.62 3.77
N GLY A 393 6.27 -17.70 4.63
CA GLY A 393 7.15 -16.81 5.41
C GLY A 393 7.90 -15.71 4.64
N TYR A 394 8.10 -15.84 3.33
CA TYR A 394 8.82 -14.83 2.55
C TYR A 394 7.92 -13.67 2.09
N ASP A 395 8.22 -12.46 2.55
CA ASP A 395 7.46 -11.25 2.23
C ASP A 395 8.26 -10.33 1.31
N ALA A 396 7.78 -10.18 0.07
CA ALA A 396 8.37 -9.33 -0.96
C ALA A 396 7.27 -8.51 -1.65
N PRO A 397 6.93 -7.31 -1.14
CA PRO A 397 5.81 -6.53 -1.65
C PRO A 397 5.87 -6.21 -3.16
N ILE A 398 7.08 -6.06 -3.71
CA ILE A 398 7.33 -5.81 -5.14
C ILE A 398 6.98 -6.99 -6.08
N LEU A 399 6.77 -8.19 -5.52
CA LEU A 399 6.36 -9.36 -6.29
C LEU A 399 4.92 -9.18 -6.77
N GLN A 400 4.72 -9.02 -8.08
CA GLN A 400 3.40 -8.86 -8.69
C GLN A 400 2.86 -10.16 -9.27
N THR A 401 3.70 -10.91 -9.98
CA THR A 401 3.22 -11.99 -10.84
C THR A 401 3.73 -13.35 -10.37
N MET A 402 2.82 -14.32 -10.26
CA MET A 402 3.13 -15.72 -9.97
C MET A 402 2.80 -16.59 -11.20
N TYR A 403 3.82 -17.19 -11.81
CA TYR A 403 3.67 -18.21 -12.84
C TYR A 403 3.55 -19.57 -12.16
N LEU A 404 2.34 -20.12 -12.15
CA LEU A 404 2.00 -21.31 -11.38
C LEU A 404 2.09 -22.56 -12.26
N ASP A 405 3.13 -23.36 -12.06
CA ASP A 405 3.36 -24.64 -12.75
C ASP A 405 3.46 -25.82 -11.76
N LYS A 406 2.66 -25.76 -10.70
CA LYS A 406 2.62 -26.77 -9.64
C LYS A 406 1.16 -27.04 -9.25
N PRO A 407 0.68 -28.30 -9.32
CA PRO A 407 -0.66 -28.65 -8.86
C PRO A 407 -0.82 -28.37 -7.36
N MET A 408 -1.83 -27.58 -7.00
CA MET A 408 -2.17 -27.25 -5.60
C MET A 408 -3.65 -26.87 -5.47
N LYS A 409 -4.22 -27.01 -4.27
CA LYS A 409 -5.62 -26.71 -3.94
C LYS A 409 -5.75 -26.06 -2.57
N ASP A 410 -6.91 -25.45 -2.32
CA ASP A 410 -7.34 -24.96 -1.01
C ASP A 410 -6.28 -24.11 -0.30
N HIS A 411 -5.89 -24.50 0.91
CA HIS A 411 -4.95 -23.77 1.76
C HIS A 411 -3.56 -23.64 1.17
N THR A 412 -3.06 -24.66 0.47
CA THR A 412 -1.73 -24.59 -0.15
C THR A 412 -1.71 -23.58 -1.29
N LEU A 413 -2.80 -23.51 -2.07
CA LEU A 413 -2.99 -22.49 -3.10
C LEU A 413 -3.10 -21.08 -2.50
N LEU A 414 -4.00 -20.88 -1.53
CA LEU A 414 -4.22 -19.57 -0.90
C LEU A 414 -2.95 -18.98 -0.30
N GLN A 415 -2.11 -19.81 0.31
CA GLN A 415 -0.84 -19.35 0.87
C GLN A 415 0.18 -18.92 -0.16
N ALA A 416 0.30 -19.67 -1.26
CA ALA A 416 1.18 -19.34 -2.36
C ALA A 416 0.75 -18.02 -3.01
N ILE A 417 -0.52 -17.89 -3.38
CA ILE A 417 -1.00 -16.69 -4.07
C ILE A 417 -1.05 -15.44 -3.17
N ALA A 418 -1.18 -15.60 -1.85
CA ALA A 418 -1.05 -14.49 -0.91
C ALA A 418 0.40 -13.96 -0.76
N ARG A 419 1.35 -14.43 -1.59
CA ARG A 419 2.65 -13.77 -1.81
C ARG A 419 2.55 -12.60 -2.80
N VAL A 420 1.60 -12.65 -3.74
CA VAL A 420 1.40 -11.61 -4.76
C VAL A 420 0.36 -10.54 -4.38
N ASN A 421 -0.36 -10.67 -3.27
CA ASN A 421 -1.40 -9.71 -2.84
C ASN A 421 -0.89 -8.57 -1.94
N ARG A 422 0.43 -8.43 -1.74
CA ARG A 422 1.00 -7.40 -0.87
C ARG A 422 1.03 -6.03 -1.56
N PRO A 423 0.56 -4.96 -0.91
CA PRO A 423 0.64 -3.61 -1.47
C PRO A 423 2.10 -3.16 -1.51
N TYR A 424 2.49 -2.49 -2.58
CA TYR A 424 3.82 -1.89 -2.73
C TYR A 424 3.70 -0.49 -3.28
N SER A 425 4.39 0.44 -2.62
CA SER A 425 4.56 1.80 -3.10
C SER A 425 5.92 2.36 -2.65
N ASP A 426 6.65 2.96 -3.59
CA ASP A 426 7.89 3.71 -3.33
C ASP A 426 7.78 5.17 -3.77
N GLY A 427 6.54 5.68 -3.92
CA GLY A 427 6.24 7.03 -4.40
C GLY A 427 6.33 7.21 -5.92
N GLU A 428 7.02 6.34 -6.65
CA GLU A 428 7.03 6.34 -8.11
C GLU A 428 6.19 5.21 -8.72
N LEU A 429 6.28 4.04 -8.09
CA LEU A 429 5.63 2.82 -8.50
C LEU A 429 4.53 2.52 -7.48
N HIS A 430 3.34 2.23 -7.97
CA HIS A 430 2.24 1.74 -7.16
C HIS A 430 1.76 0.41 -7.74
N LYS A 431 1.82 -0.64 -6.93
CA LYS A 431 1.30 -1.94 -7.32
C LYS A 431 -0.21 -1.96 -7.09
N THR A 432 -0.98 -2.10 -8.16
CA THR A 432 -2.45 -2.07 -8.14
C THR A 432 -3.09 -3.44 -7.91
N ALA A 433 -2.41 -4.52 -8.31
CA ALA A 433 -2.91 -5.89 -8.17
C ALA A 433 -1.79 -6.94 -8.15
N GLY A 434 -2.11 -8.15 -7.70
CA GLY A 434 -1.32 -9.35 -7.95
C GLY A 434 -1.87 -10.14 -9.14
N LEU A 435 -1.00 -10.78 -9.92
CA LEU A 435 -1.36 -11.54 -11.11
C LEU A 435 -0.91 -13.00 -10.97
N ILE A 436 -1.75 -13.93 -11.38
CA ILE A 436 -1.46 -15.37 -11.39
C ILE A 436 -1.65 -15.88 -12.81
N VAL A 437 -0.62 -16.51 -13.37
CA VAL A 437 -0.70 -17.18 -14.68
C VAL A 437 -0.69 -18.68 -14.42
N ASP A 438 -1.81 -19.33 -14.69
CA ASP A 438 -2.04 -20.74 -14.34
C ASP A 438 -1.78 -21.66 -15.54
N TYR A 439 -0.74 -22.49 -15.43
CA TYR A 439 -0.35 -23.49 -16.45
C TYR A 439 -0.94 -24.88 -16.18
N ILE A 440 -1.58 -25.07 -15.03
CA ILE A 440 -2.17 -26.34 -14.60
C ILE A 440 -3.68 -26.36 -14.87
N GLY A 441 -4.37 -25.24 -14.72
CA GLY A 441 -5.83 -25.13 -14.83
C GLY A 441 -6.56 -25.25 -13.48
N ILE A 442 -5.89 -24.97 -12.37
CA ILE A 442 -6.43 -25.00 -11.01
C ILE A 442 -7.61 -24.03 -10.86
N PHE A 443 -7.56 -22.85 -11.48
CA PHE A 443 -8.60 -21.84 -11.32
C PHE A 443 -9.89 -22.13 -12.14
N GLU A 444 -9.82 -22.98 -13.17
CA GLU A 444 -11.02 -23.50 -13.84
C GLU A 444 -11.87 -24.36 -12.90
N ASP A 445 -11.20 -25.15 -12.05
CA ASP A 445 -11.86 -25.99 -11.04
C ASP A 445 -12.38 -25.16 -9.88
N LEU A 446 -11.65 -24.11 -9.48
CA LEU A 446 -12.09 -23.20 -8.44
C LEU A 446 -13.38 -22.46 -8.84
N GLN A 447 -13.47 -21.92 -10.06
CA GLN A 447 -14.72 -21.31 -10.54
C GLN A 447 -15.89 -22.29 -10.54
N ARG A 448 -15.66 -23.54 -10.98
CA ARG A 448 -16.68 -24.58 -10.99
C ARG A 448 -17.13 -24.95 -9.57
N ALA A 449 -16.21 -25.07 -8.61
CA ALA A 449 -16.54 -25.33 -7.22
C ALA A 449 -17.25 -24.15 -6.53
N LEU A 450 -16.89 -22.90 -6.87
CA LEU A 450 -17.50 -21.68 -6.35
C LEU A 450 -18.94 -21.47 -6.84
N ALA A 451 -19.29 -21.98 -8.02
CA ALA A 451 -20.67 -21.96 -8.51
C ALA A 451 -21.63 -22.82 -7.64
N PHE A 452 -21.10 -23.70 -6.79
CA PHE A 452 -21.89 -24.60 -5.94
C PHE A 452 -21.85 -24.27 -4.45
N ASP A 453 -21.00 -23.35 -3.97
CA ASP A 453 -20.89 -23.10 -2.53
C ASP A 453 -20.35 -21.70 -2.15
N SER A 454 -21.07 -21.07 -1.21
CA SER A 454 -21.05 -19.63 -0.93
C SER A 454 -20.08 -19.20 0.18
N LYS A 455 -19.59 -17.95 0.10
CA LYS A 455 -19.20 -17.01 1.19
C LYS A 455 -17.77 -16.89 1.74
N SER A 456 -16.75 -17.66 1.36
CA SER A 456 -15.37 -17.45 1.91
C SER A 456 -14.27 -17.12 0.90
N ILE A 457 -14.36 -17.62 -0.33
CA ILE A 457 -13.39 -17.36 -1.41
C ILE A 457 -13.96 -16.37 -2.46
N GLU A 458 -15.29 -16.19 -2.50
CA GLU A 458 -15.96 -15.12 -3.25
C GLU A 458 -15.38 -13.75 -2.86
N GLY A 459 -14.56 -13.18 -3.73
CA GLY A 459 -13.96 -11.85 -3.55
C GLY A 459 -12.44 -11.83 -3.32
N ALA A 460 -11.75 -12.98 -3.34
CA ALA A 460 -10.30 -13.03 -3.14
C ALA A 460 -9.48 -13.06 -4.43
N VAL A 461 -9.95 -13.79 -5.45
CA VAL A 461 -9.26 -13.97 -6.73
C VAL A 461 -10.29 -13.82 -7.86
N PHE A 462 -9.98 -13.02 -8.86
CA PHE A 462 -10.88 -12.69 -9.97
C PHE A 462 -10.28 -13.14 -11.30
N ASP A 463 -11.13 -13.57 -12.22
CA ASP A 463 -10.71 -13.82 -13.60
C ASP A 463 -10.28 -12.49 -14.26
N LEU A 464 -9.17 -12.48 -15.00
CA LEU A 464 -8.68 -11.27 -15.67
C LEU A 464 -9.71 -10.70 -16.67
N GLY A 465 -10.59 -11.53 -17.23
CA GLY A 465 -11.73 -11.12 -18.05
C GLY A 465 -12.75 -10.26 -17.30
N VAL A 466 -12.84 -10.35 -15.97
CA VAL A 466 -13.63 -9.42 -15.14
C VAL A 466 -13.10 -7.99 -15.29
N LEU A 467 -11.77 -7.82 -15.31
CA LEU A 467 -11.16 -6.50 -15.54
C LEU A 467 -11.50 -5.95 -16.93
N ARG A 468 -11.50 -6.80 -17.97
CA ARG A 468 -11.86 -6.37 -19.32
C ARG A 468 -13.29 -5.81 -19.37
N LYS A 469 -14.24 -6.49 -18.72
CA LYS A 469 -15.63 -6.04 -18.60
C LYS A 469 -15.73 -4.76 -17.78
N ARG A 470 -15.07 -4.72 -16.61
CA ARG A 470 -15.07 -3.54 -15.74
C ARG A 470 -14.45 -2.32 -16.41
N PHE A 471 -13.38 -2.51 -17.18
CA PHE A 471 -12.78 -1.45 -17.98
C PHE A 471 -13.79 -0.87 -18.97
N ALA A 472 -14.48 -1.73 -19.73
CA ALA A 472 -15.52 -1.30 -20.67
C ALA A 472 -16.69 -0.58 -19.97
N GLU A 473 -17.11 -1.03 -18.78
CA GLU A 473 -18.12 -0.34 -17.96
C GLU A 473 -17.67 1.05 -17.55
N LEU A 474 -16.47 1.17 -16.99
CA LEU A 474 -15.91 2.46 -16.57
C LEU A 474 -15.70 3.41 -17.76
N MET A 475 -15.30 2.88 -18.93
CA MET A 475 -15.20 3.68 -20.16
C MET A 475 -16.58 4.19 -20.61
N ARG A 476 -17.65 3.41 -20.43
CA ARG A 476 -19.03 3.88 -20.69
C ARG A 476 -19.48 4.93 -19.68
N GLU A 477 -19.16 4.75 -18.40
CA GLU A 477 -19.39 5.78 -17.37
C GLU A 477 -18.65 7.09 -17.73
N ALA A 478 -17.45 6.97 -18.32
CA ALA A 478 -16.64 8.10 -18.75
C ALA A 478 -17.17 8.81 -20.03
N GLU A 479 -18.14 8.23 -20.73
CA GLU A 479 -18.71 8.79 -21.97
C GLU A 479 -19.38 10.15 -21.72
N GLU A 480 -19.96 10.39 -20.53
CA GLU A 480 -20.51 11.71 -20.14
C GLU A 480 -19.46 12.82 -20.30
N TYR A 481 -18.21 12.52 -19.96
CA TYR A 481 -17.10 13.48 -20.04
C TYR A 481 -16.49 13.55 -21.44
N LEU A 482 -16.45 12.43 -22.16
CA LEU A 482 -15.90 12.33 -23.51
C LEU A 482 -16.78 13.03 -24.55
N GLY A 483 -18.11 13.00 -24.39
CA GLY A 483 -19.05 13.63 -25.31
C GLY A 483 -18.74 15.11 -25.55
N LEU A 484 -18.35 15.85 -24.49
CA LEU A 484 -17.95 17.26 -24.60
C LEU A 484 -16.67 17.47 -25.41
N LEU A 485 -15.72 16.53 -25.32
CA LEU A 485 -14.45 16.62 -26.03
C LEU A 485 -14.59 16.25 -27.51
N ARG A 486 -15.49 15.31 -27.83
CA ARG A 486 -15.78 14.84 -29.20
C ARG A 486 -16.70 15.75 -29.99
N ASP A 487 -17.35 16.73 -29.36
CA ASP A 487 -18.27 17.63 -30.04
C ASP A 487 -17.53 18.51 -31.06
N ASN A 488 -17.52 18.10 -32.33
CA ASN A 488 -16.84 18.83 -33.40
C ASN A 488 -17.53 20.14 -33.80
N SER A 489 -18.72 20.43 -33.26
CA SER A 489 -19.40 21.71 -33.49
C SER A 489 -18.80 22.86 -32.67
N LEU A 490 -18.03 22.54 -31.62
CA LEU A 490 -17.43 23.52 -30.72
C LEU A 490 -15.95 23.74 -31.05
N SER A 491 -15.53 25.00 -31.08
CA SER A 491 -14.12 25.34 -31.05
C SER A 491 -13.46 24.82 -29.76
N TRP A 492 -12.16 24.59 -29.80
CA TRP A 492 -11.41 24.12 -28.63
C TRP A 492 -11.61 25.03 -27.41
N ASP A 493 -11.54 26.35 -27.60
CA ASP A 493 -11.76 27.33 -26.52
C ASP A 493 -13.14 27.20 -25.88
N LYS A 494 -14.18 26.99 -26.69
CA LYS A 494 -15.54 26.78 -26.19
C LYS A 494 -15.71 25.47 -25.44
N LYS A 495 -14.96 24.42 -25.81
CA LYS A 495 -14.89 23.18 -25.03
C LYS A 495 -14.24 23.43 -23.68
N LEU A 496 -13.09 24.12 -23.65
CA LEU A 496 -12.40 24.46 -22.40
C LEU A 496 -13.28 25.26 -21.46
N GLU A 497 -13.96 26.30 -21.96
CA GLU A 497 -14.91 27.10 -21.17
C GLU A 497 -15.99 26.23 -20.51
N LYS A 498 -16.63 25.32 -21.27
CA LYS A 498 -17.64 24.39 -20.74
C LYS A 498 -17.05 23.45 -19.69
N LEU A 499 -15.85 22.92 -19.93
CA LEU A 499 -15.17 22.03 -18.99
C LEU A 499 -14.85 22.74 -17.67
N VAL A 500 -14.32 23.97 -17.72
CA VAL A 500 -14.06 24.77 -16.50
C VAL A 500 -15.35 24.96 -15.71
N LYS A 501 -16.48 25.25 -16.36
CA LYS A 501 -17.77 25.38 -15.67
C LYS A 501 -18.21 24.08 -15.01
N VAL A 502 -18.18 22.96 -15.73
CA VAL A 502 -18.58 21.65 -15.20
C VAL A 502 -17.74 21.27 -13.98
N PHE A 503 -16.42 21.43 -14.10
CA PHE A 503 -15.46 21.08 -13.06
C PHE A 503 -15.26 22.17 -12.00
N SER A 504 -15.92 23.32 -12.10
CA SER A 504 -15.99 24.26 -10.97
C SER A 504 -16.67 23.65 -9.74
N ASN A 505 -17.51 22.64 -9.96
CA ASN A 505 -18.08 21.82 -8.89
C ASN A 505 -17.06 20.79 -8.40
N ARG A 506 -16.62 20.95 -7.15
CA ARG A 506 -15.66 20.04 -6.50
C ARG A 506 -16.07 18.58 -6.54
N LYS A 507 -17.36 18.27 -6.31
CA LYS A 507 -17.85 16.88 -6.34
C LYS A 507 -17.65 16.25 -7.72
N LYS A 508 -18.00 16.96 -8.79
CA LYS A 508 -17.79 16.46 -10.17
C LYS A 508 -16.32 16.23 -10.50
N ARG A 509 -15.42 17.08 -9.99
CA ARG A 509 -13.97 16.87 -10.14
C ARG A 509 -13.52 15.61 -9.41
N ASP A 510 -13.91 15.45 -8.16
CA ASP A 510 -13.50 14.33 -7.33
C ASP A 510 -14.04 13.00 -7.91
N ASP A 511 -15.30 12.99 -8.38
CA ASP A 511 -15.92 11.86 -9.07
C ASP A 511 -15.15 11.49 -10.35
N PHE A 512 -14.78 12.46 -11.19
CA PHE A 512 -13.98 12.21 -12.39
C PHE A 512 -12.57 11.72 -12.06
N ILE A 513 -11.89 12.33 -11.08
CA ILE A 513 -10.52 11.94 -10.70
C ILE A 513 -10.52 10.49 -10.21
N GLN A 514 -11.53 10.10 -9.42
CA GLN A 514 -11.66 8.73 -8.95
C GLN A 514 -11.98 7.77 -10.10
N LEU A 515 -12.87 8.16 -11.03
CA LEU A 515 -13.18 7.37 -12.23
C LEU A 515 -11.93 7.15 -13.09
N PHE A 516 -11.19 8.22 -13.38
CA PHE A 516 -9.94 8.16 -14.15
C PHE A 516 -8.91 7.26 -13.46
N LYS A 517 -8.74 7.39 -12.14
CA LYS A 517 -7.84 6.54 -11.36
C LYS A 517 -8.20 5.06 -11.49
N ASN A 518 -9.49 4.72 -11.35
CA ASN A 518 -9.95 3.33 -11.51
C ASN A 518 -9.67 2.80 -12.93
N ILE A 519 -9.89 3.62 -13.97
CA ILE A 519 -9.60 3.24 -15.36
C ILE A 519 -8.08 3.06 -15.55
N GLN A 520 -7.27 3.97 -15.01
CA GLN A 520 -5.81 3.90 -15.06
C GLN A 520 -5.25 2.65 -14.36
N ASP A 521 -5.77 2.31 -13.18
CA ASP A 521 -5.34 1.12 -12.44
C ASP A 521 -5.57 -0.16 -13.25
N ILE A 522 -6.72 -0.25 -13.94
CA ILE A 522 -7.02 -1.39 -14.81
C ILE A 522 -6.18 -1.35 -16.10
N TYR A 523 -5.98 -0.18 -16.70
CA TYR A 523 -5.11 -0.02 -17.88
C TYR A 523 -3.68 -0.48 -17.57
N GLU A 524 -3.15 -0.16 -16.40
CA GLU A 524 -1.79 -0.56 -15.97
C GLU A 524 -1.66 -2.10 -15.89
N ILE A 525 -2.72 -2.78 -15.45
CA ILE A 525 -2.76 -4.25 -15.37
C ILE A 525 -2.91 -4.87 -16.76
N LEU A 526 -3.86 -4.37 -17.56
CA LEU A 526 -4.22 -4.97 -18.84
C LEU A 526 -3.22 -4.66 -19.95
N SER A 527 -2.60 -3.47 -19.99
CA SER A 527 -1.75 -3.08 -21.12
C SER A 527 -0.56 -4.03 -21.29
N PRO A 528 -0.27 -4.55 -22.50
CA PRO A 528 -0.83 -4.20 -23.82
C PRO A 528 -1.92 -5.18 -24.37
N ASP A 529 -2.90 -5.59 -23.56
CA ASP A 529 -4.00 -6.48 -23.99
C ASP A 529 -4.77 -5.91 -25.20
N PRO A 530 -5.02 -6.72 -26.26
CA PRO A 530 -5.75 -6.28 -27.46
C PRO A 530 -7.11 -5.63 -27.19
N VAL A 531 -7.80 -5.99 -26.11
CA VAL A 531 -9.11 -5.40 -25.75
C VAL A 531 -9.06 -3.89 -25.56
N LEU A 532 -7.88 -3.34 -25.24
CA LEU A 532 -7.68 -1.91 -25.03
C LEU A 532 -7.66 -1.12 -26.34
N ARG A 533 -7.46 -1.78 -27.49
CA ARG A 533 -7.36 -1.12 -28.80
C ARG A 533 -8.56 -0.21 -29.07
N ASP A 534 -9.76 -0.71 -28.83
CA ASP A 534 -11.01 -0.01 -29.12
C ASP A 534 -11.24 1.22 -28.21
N TYR A 535 -10.52 1.29 -27.10
CA TYR A 535 -10.63 2.36 -26.10
C TYR A 535 -9.38 3.24 -26.03
N LEU A 536 -8.36 3.01 -26.85
CA LEU A 536 -7.06 3.65 -26.68
C LEU A 536 -7.15 5.16 -26.89
N GLU A 537 -7.85 5.60 -27.92
CA GLU A 537 -8.07 7.03 -28.20
C GLU A 537 -8.90 7.71 -27.12
N ASP A 538 -9.89 7.00 -26.59
CA ASP A 538 -10.74 7.50 -25.52
C ASP A 538 -9.98 7.63 -24.21
N TYR A 539 -9.13 6.65 -23.91
CA TYR A 539 -8.25 6.69 -22.76
C TYR A 539 -7.25 7.84 -22.87
N LYS A 540 -6.71 8.11 -24.07
CA LYS A 540 -5.88 9.30 -24.31
C LYS A 540 -6.69 10.59 -24.08
N LEU A 541 -7.95 10.68 -24.53
CA LEU A 541 -8.82 11.83 -24.26
C LEU A 541 -9.11 12.01 -22.76
N LEU A 542 -9.35 10.93 -22.02
CA LEU A 542 -9.52 10.99 -20.57
C LEU A 542 -8.24 11.44 -19.86
N LEU A 543 -7.08 10.96 -20.29
CA LEU A 543 -5.79 11.39 -19.77
C LEU A 543 -5.54 12.87 -20.03
N LYS A 544 -5.87 13.34 -21.23
CA LYS A 544 -5.85 14.75 -21.62
C LYS A 544 -6.76 15.59 -20.72
N LEU A 545 -7.98 15.13 -20.47
CA LEU A 545 -8.93 15.78 -19.56
C LEU A 545 -8.42 15.80 -18.12
N HIS A 546 -7.85 14.69 -17.64
CA HIS A 546 -7.28 14.61 -16.30
C HIS A 546 -6.15 15.63 -16.12
N ARG A 547 -5.23 15.73 -17.09
CA ARG A 547 -4.17 16.75 -17.07
C ARG A 547 -4.73 18.17 -17.10
N PHE A 548 -5.76 18.42 -17.93
CA PHE A 548 -6.46 19.71 -17.95
C PHE A 548 -7.04 20.07 -16.58
N ILE A 549 -7.77 19.14 -15.93
CA ILE A 549 -8.38 19.38 -14.61
C ILE A 549 -7.30 19.64 -13.57
N LYS A 550 -6.21 18.87 -13.58
CA LYS A 550 -5.08 19.10 -12.66
C LYS A 550 -4.43 20.46 -12.87
N ALA A 551 -4.14 20.84 -14.12
CA ALA A 551 -3.53 22.14 -14.43
C ALA A 551 -4.43 23.32 -14.05
N GLN A 552 -5.74 23.20 -14.25
CA GLN A 552 -6.70 24.27 -14.01
C GLN A 552 -7.09 24.39 -12.53
N PHE A 553 -7.33 23.25 -11.86
CA PHE A 553 -7.91 23.21 -10.52
C PHE A 553 -6.89 22.98 -9.40
N TYR A 554 -5.74 22.37 -9.69
CA TYR A 554 -4.71 21.99 -8.72
C TYR A 554 -3.30 22.42 -9.16
N PRO A 555 -3.06 23.72 -9.45
CA PRO A 555 -1.81 24.19 -10.06
C PRO A 555 -0.56 23.97 -9.20
N THR A 556 -0.70 23.93 -7.87
CA THR A 556 0.40 23.63 -6.93
C THR A 556 0.79 22.16 -6.90
N ASP A 557 -0.13 21.25 -7.21
CA ASP A 557 0.09 19.79 -7.19
C ASP A 557 0.30 19.19 -8.59
N PHE A 558 0.28 20.03 -9.63
CA PHE A 558 0.33 19.58 -11.03
C PHE A 558 1.57 18.74 -11.36
N GLU A 559 2.70 18.98 -10.69
CA GLU A 559 3.96 18.24 -10.88
C GLU A 559 4.08 16.97 -10.02
N ARG A 560 3.13 16.70 -9.11
CA ARG A 560 3.16 15.47 -8.29
C ARG A 560 2.85 14.24 -9.15
N ARG A 561 3.75 13.26 -9.08
CA ARG A 561 3.84 12.06 -9.93
C ARG A 561 2.72 11.04 -9.68
N GLU A 562 1.47 11.39 -10.01
CA GLU A 562 0.32 10.48 -9.78
C GLU A 562 0.13 9.43 -10.88
N LEU A 563 0.63 9.66 -12.10
CA LEU A 563 0.41 8.72 -13.20
C LEU A 563 1.26 7.44 -13.05
N LEU A 564 0.64 6.29 -13.31
CA LEU A 564 1.30 4.99 -13.38
C LEU A 564 2.20 4.87 -14.62
N LYS A 565 3.09 3.87 -14.63
CA LYS A 565 4.25 3.82 -15.51
C LYS A 565 3.85 3.61 -16.97
N LYS A 566 2.93 2.68 -17.27
CA LYS A 566 2.46 2.47 -18.66
C LYS A 566 1.68 3.67 -19.17
N THR A 567 0.90 4.34 -18.32
CA THR A 567 0.25 5.61 -18.69
C THR A 567 1.27 6.70 -19.01
N LYS A 568 2.36 6.82 -18.24
CA LYS A 568 3.46 7.76 -18.52
C LYS A 568 4.15 7.44 -19.84
N GLU A 569 4.38 6.16 -20.14
CA GLU A 569 4.93 5.72 -21.43
C GLU A 569 4.00 6.07 -22.59
N LEU A 570 2.68 5.92 -22.42
CA LEU A 570 1.69 6.34 -23.42
C LEU A 570 1.80 7.84 -23.75
N ILE A 571 2.05 8.70 -22.75
CA ILE A 571 2.29 10.14 -22.95
C ILE A 571 3.55 10.37 -23.78
N ARG A 572 4.67 9.76 -23.37
CA ARG A 572 5.97 9.92 -24.05
C ARG A 572 5.90 9.53 -25.53
N ASN A 573 5.08 8.53 -25.85
CA ASN A 573 4.90 8.04 -27.21
C ASN A 573 3.83 8.80 -28.00
N SER A 574 3.13 9.77 -27.40
CA SER A 574 2.01 10.50 -28.01
C SER A 574 2.25 12.01 -27.99
N VAL A 575 2.75 12.57 -29.10
CA VAL A 575 3.05 14.01 -29.28
C VAL A 575 1.83 14.89 -28.96
N ASP A 576 0.62 14.44 -29.30
CA ASP A 576 -0.62 15.21 -29.10
C ASP A 576 -1.09 15.33 -27.64
N ILE A 577 -0.48 14.61 -26.68
CA ILE A 577 -0.90 14.63 -25.26
C ILE A 577 -0.19 15.72 -24.46
N GLU A 578 1.01 16.14 -24.88
CA GLU A 578 1.77 17.19 -24.19
C GLU A 578 1.17 18.59 -24.44
N THR A 579 0.64 18.84 -25.64
CA THR A 579 0.24 20.17 -26.13
C THR A 579 -1.04 20.75 -25.52
N ILE A 580 -1.80 20.00 -24.72
CA ILE A 580 -3.09 20.50 -24.17
C ILE A 580 -2.91 21.47 -23.00
N VAL A 581 -1.84 21.31 -22.22
CA VAL A 581 -1.51 22.29 -21.16
C VAL A 581 -1.14 23.63 -21.79
N ASP A 582 -0.51 23.60 -22.96
CA ASP A 582 -0.07 24.78 -23.70
C ASP A 582 -1.23 25.52 -24.39
N GLY A 583 -2.33 24.82 -24.70
CA GLY A 583 -3.52 25.40 -25.34
C GLY A 583 -4.50 26.08 -24.38
N LEU A 584 -4.19 26.16 -23.09
CA LEU A 584 -5.05 26.83 -22.12
C LEU A 584 -4.87 28.36 -22.17
N PRO A 585 -5.94 29.18 -22.03
CA PRO A 585 -5.80 30.64 -22.05
C PRO A 585 -4.90 31.12 -20.92
N VAL A 586 -3.79 31.78 -21.25
CA VAL A 586 -2.89 32.43 -20.28
C VAL A 586 -3.09 33.93 -20.40
N TYR A 587 -3.59 34.55 -19.33
CA TYR A 587 -3.62 36.00 -19.28
C TYR A 587 -2.22 36.50 -18.96
N LYS A 588 -1.78 37.51 -19.72
CA LYS A 588 -0.58 38.26 -19.37
C LYS A 588 -0.88 39.08 -18.13
N ILE A 589 -0.17 38.79 -17.04
CA ILE A 589 -0.32 39.52 -15.77
C ILE A 589 0.51 40.81 -15.87
N ASP A 590 -0.15 41.90 -16.26
CA ASP A 590 0.42 43.25 -16.38
C ASP A 590 -0.56 44.32 -15.87
N GLU A 591 -0.17 45.60 -16.02
CA GLU A 591 -0.96 46.75 -15.53
C GLU A 591 -2.34 46.89 -16.19
N HIS A 592 -2.60 46.19 -17.29
CA HIS A 592 -3.87 46.20 -18.01
C HIS A 592 -4.71 44.92 -17.77
N ILE A 593 -4.33 44.09 -16.79
CA ILE A 593 -5.03 42.82 -16.52
C ILE A 593 -6.51 43.04 -16.19
N ALA A 594 -6.84 44.06 -15.39
CA ALA A 594 -8.22 44.34 -15.02
C ALA A 594 -9.09 44.70 -16.22
N ASP A 595 -8.57 45.52 -17.14
CA ASP A 595 -9.30 45.92 -18.35
C ASP A 595 -9.45 44.75 -19.31
N THR A 596 -8.41 43.93 -19.45
CA THR A 596 -8.42 42.71 -20.28
C THR A 596 -9.55 41.77 -19.84
N ILE A 597 -9.64 41.50 -18.53
CA ILE A 597 -10.64 40.57 -17.96
C ILE A 597 -12.06 41.16 -18.00
N LYS A 598 -12.22 42.47 -17.80
CA LYS A 598 -13.53 43.15 -17.85
C LYS A 598 -14.11 43.15 -19.27
N ASN A 599 -13.29 43.32 -20.29
CA ASN A 599 -13.72 43.40 -21.69
C ASN A 599 -14.02 42.03 -22.32
N GLU A 600 -13.56 40.95 -21.69
CA GLU A 600 -13.74 39.60 -22.21
C GLU A 600 -15.19 39.10 -22.01
N ARG A 601 -15.79 38.55 -23.07
CA ARG A 601 -17.19 38.08 -23.06
C ARG A 601 -17.28 36.58 -22.73
N ILE A 602 -16.78 36.21 -21.56
CA ILE A 602 -16.81 34.86 -21.01
C ILE A 602 -17.42 34.91 -19.60
N ASP A 603 -17.91 33.78 -19.12
CA ASP A 603 -18.47 33.62 -17.78
C ASP A 603 -17.46 33.92 -16.67
N ASP A 604 -17.91 34.63 -15.63
CA ASP A 604 -17.08 35.05 -14.50
C ASP A 604 -16.36 33.87 -13.84
N ILE A 605 -17.01 32.71 -13.71
CA ILE A 605 -16.37 31.55 -13.07
C ILE A 605 -15.17 31.05 -13.87
N VAL A 606 -15.24 31.11 -15.21
CA VAL A 606 -14.16 30.69 -16.09
C VAL A 606 -13.01 31.69 -15.99
N LYS A 607 -13.32 32.98 -15.98
CA LYS A 607 -12.35 34.06 -15.78
C LYS A 607 -11.60 33.90 -14.47
N VAL A 608 -12.30 33.59 -13.36
CA VAL A 608 -11.68 33.36 -12.04
C VAL A 608 -10.61 32.28 -12.12
N TYR A 609 -10.93 31.10 -12.66
CA TYR A 609 -9.97 29.99 -12.70
C TYR A 609 -8.82 30.23 -13.68
N ASN A 610 -9.09 30.83 -14.85
CA ASN A 610 -8.04 31.20 -15.80
C ASN A 610 -7.09 32.27 -15.24
N LEU A 611 -7.64 33.29 -14.57
CA LEU A 611 -6.87 34.35 -13.92
C LEU A 611 -6.06 33.80 -12.75
N ARG A 612 -6.66 32.93 -11.93
CA ARG A 612 -5.92 32.22 -10.88
C ARG A 612 -4.71 31.48 -11.45
N ARG A 613 -4.90 30.67 -12.49
CA ARG A 613 -3.79 29.87 -13.06
C ARG A 613 -2.68 30.78 -13.60
N SER A 614 -3.07 31.85 -14.29
CA SER A 614 -2.14 32.85 -14.85
C SER A 614 -1.37 33.57 -13.73
N LEU A 615 -2.06 33.95 -12.66
CA LEU A 615 -1.46 34.58 -11.48
C LEU A 615 -0.51 33.62 -10.74
N MET A 616 -0.88 32.34 -10.58
CA MET A 616 -0.01 31.33 -9.97
C MET A 616 1.27 31.12 -10.78
N ARG A 617 1.18 31.13 -12.12
CA ARG A 617 2.35 31.08 -13.01
C ARG A 617 3.24 32.31 -12.84
N TYR A 618 2.64 33.51 -12.82
CA TYR A 618 3.36 34.77 -12.60
C TYR A 618 4.09 34.77 -11.26
N ILE A 619 3.43 34.31 -10.19
CA ILE A 619 4.04 34.14 -8.85
C ILE A 619 5.24 33.19 -8.95
N LYS A 620 5.09 32.00 -9.54
CA LYS A 620 6.21 31.04 -9.67
C LYS A 620 7.42 31.63 -10.41
N GLU A 621 7.19 32.48 -11.41
CA GLU A 621 8.24 33.13 -12.20
C GLU A 621 8.97 34.25 -11.42
N HIS A 622 8.30 34.93 -10.49
CA HIS A 622 8.85 36.13 -9.81
C HIS A 622 9.04 35.96 -8.28
N GLN A 623 8.60 34.84 -7.69
CA GLN A 623 8.61 34.64 -6.22
C GLN A 623 10.01 34.72 -5.62
N HIS A 624 11.05 34.29 -6.34
CA HIS A 624 12.45 34.40 -5.91
C HIS A 624 12.98 35.84 -5.92
N GLU A 625 12.36 36.73 -6.71
CA GLU A 625 12.67 38.17 -6.70
C GLU A 625 11.91 38.88 -5.58
N VAL A 626 10.64 38.51 -5.37
CA VAL A 626 9.71 39.15 -4.44
C VAL A 626 8.98 38.11 -3.58
N PRO A 627 9.51 37.76 -2.40
CA PRO A 627 8.92 36.74 -1.52
C PRO A 627 7.46 37.02 -1.09
N TYR A 628 7.03 38.28 -1.08
CA TYR A 628 5.63 38.65 -0.85
C TYR A 628 4.64 37.96 -1.80
N LEU A 629 5.05 37.66 -3.04
CA LEU A 629 4.18 36.99 -4.01
C LEU A 629 3.74 35.61 -3.54
N GLU A 630 4.60 34.91 -2.80
CA GLU A 630 4.23 33.62 -2.23
C GLU A 630 3.06 33.74 -1.25
N PHE A 631 3.02 34.81 -0.44
CA PHE A 631 1.93 35.06 0.50
C PHE A 631 0.57 35.26 -0.19
N LEU A 632 0.56 35.69 -1.47
CA LEU A 632 -0.67 35.79 -2.25
C LEU A 632 -1.31 34.42 -2.53
N ILE A 633 -0.52 33.34 -2.58
CA ILE A 633 -1.00 31.97 -2.88
C ILE A 633 -2.11 31.57 -1.91
N GLU A 634 -1.94 31.79 -0.60
CA GLU A 634 -2.95 31.45 0.40
C GLU A 634 -4.22 32.30 0.30
N LYS A 635 -4.07 33.59 -0.04
CA LYS A 635 -5.22 34.48 -0.26
C LYS A 635 -6.03 34.02 -1.47
N ILE A 636 -5.35 33.66 -2.56
CA ILE A 636 -5.96 33.10 -3.77
C ILE A 636 -6.72 31.81 -3.41
N GLU A 637 -6.07 30.85 -2.77
CA GLU A 637 -6.68 29.57 -2.42
C GLU A 637 -7.86 29.75 -1.43
N SER A 638 -7.77 30.70 -0.50
CA SER A 638 -8.90 31.06 0.36
C SER A 638 -10.09 31.62 -0.42
N ILE A 639 -9.87 32.44 -1.46
CA ILE A 639 -10.95 32.97 -2.31
C ILE A 639 -11.62 31.82 -3.07
N ILE A 640 -10.83 30.93 -3.67
CA ILE A 640 -11.35 29.77 -4.42
C ILE A 640 -12.13 28.85 -3.51
N LYS A 641 -11.60 28.52 -2.33
CA LYS A 641 -12.31 27.69 -1.37
C LYS A 641 -13.67 28.28 -1.00
N ARG A 642 -13.74 29.59 -0.75
CA ARG A 642 -15.01 30.29 -0.46
C ARG A 642 -15.97 30.27 -1.64
N LEU A 643 -15.46 30.39 -2.87
CA LEU A 643 -16.25 30.27 -4.09
C LEU A 643 -16.84 28.85 -4.24
N GLU A 644 -16.03 27.81 -4.01
CA GLU A 644 -16.46 26.42 -4.08
C GLU A 644 -17.48 26.05 -2.98
N GLU A 645 -17.29 26.59 -1.77
CA GLU A 645 -18.23 26.48 -0.65
C GLU A 645 -19.47 27.37 -0.81
N ARG A 646 -19.60 28.09 -1.94
CA ARG A 646 -20.69 29.03 -2.25
C ARG A 646 -20.88 30.14 -1.22
N GLN A 647 -19.81 30.52 -0.53
CA GLN A 647 -19.80 31.63 0.44
C GLN A 647 -19.65 32.99 -0.23
N ILE A 648 -19.16 33.03 -1.48
CA ILE A 648 -19.04 34.23 -2.31
C ILE A 648 -19.52 33.92 -3.73
N SER A 649 -19.96 34.96 -4.45
CA SER A 649 -20.35 34.83 -5.86
C SER A 649 -19.13 34.74 -6.79
N ALA A 650 -19.31 34.22 -8.01
CA ALA A 650 -18.26 34.21 -9.03
C ALA A 650 -17.76 35.62 -9.36
N LYS A 651 -18.68 36.60 -9.41
CA LYS A 651 -18.34 38.02 -9.62
C LYS A 651 -17.47 38.57 -8.48
N GLU A 652 -17.86 38.32 -7.23
CA GLU A 652 -17.09 38.77 -6.06
C GLU A 652 -15.71 38.10 -6.00
N ALA A 653 -15.63 36.80 -6.35
CA ALA A 653 -14.37 36.09 -6.45
C ALA A 653 -13.49 36.71 -7.56
N LEU A 654 -14.06 37.04 -8.71
CA LEU A 654 -13.35 37.64 -9.83
C LEU A 654 -12.74 39.00 -9.46
N GLU A 655 -13.54 39.88 -8.86
CA GLU A 655 -13.08 41.19 -8.38
C GLU A 655 -11.91 41.04 -7.39
N LYS A 656 -11.99 40.07 -6.48
CA LYS A 656 -10.91 39.79 -5.51
C LYS A 656 -9.65 39.26 -6.18
N VAL A 657 -9.77 38.33 -7.12
CA VAL A 657 -8.58 37.78 -7.83
C VAL A 657 -7.94 38.86 -8.72
N ILE A 658 -8.73 39.72 -9.38
CA ILE A 658 -8.21 40.87 -10.13
C ILE A 658 -7.39 41.78 -9.21
N GLY A 659 -7.92 42.13 -8.03
CA GLY A 659 -7.18 42.97 -7.08
C GLY A 659 -5.88 42.32 -6.58
N LEU A 660 -5.84 40.99 -6.44
CA LEU A 660 -4.59 40.28 -6.14
C LEU A 660 -3.62 40.29 -7.32
N SER A 661 -4.10 40.20 -8.56
CA SER A 661 -3.27 40.32 -9.77
C SER A 661 -2.66 41.72 -9.90
N GLU A 662 -3.44 42.78 -9.71
CA GLU A 662 -2.94 44.16 -9.72
C GLU A 662 -1.90 44.38 -8.61
N SER A 663 -2.18 43.90 -7.40
CA SER A 663 -1.23 43.98 -6.27
C SER A 663 0.07 43.22 -6.54
N ALA A 664 0.01 42.08 -7.24
CA ALA A 664 1.20 41.32 -7.63
C ALA A 664 2.08 42.12 -8.60
N VAL A 665 1.48 42.67 -9.66
CA VAL A 665 2.20 43.49 -10.66
C VAL A 665 2.82 44.73 -10.00
N GLU A 666 2.04 45.44 -9.19
CA GLU A 666 2.50 46.65 -8.51
C GLU A 666 3.64 46.35 -7.51
N SER A 667 3.60 45.20 -6.82
CA SER A 667 4.67 44.79 -5.91
C SER A 667 5.99 44.53 -6.62
N VAL A 668 5.97 43.87 -7.78
CA VAL A 668 7.19 43.60 -8.57
C VAL A 668 7.75 44.90 -9.15
N ARG A 669 6.89 45.80 -9.64
CA ARG A 669 7.31 47.11 -10.13
C ARG A 669 7.94 47.94 -9.02
N SER A 670 7.26 48.05 -7.88
CA SER A 670 7.71 48.84 -6.73
C SER A 670 9.02 48.29 -6.15
N TYR A 671 9.19 46.96 -6.15
CA TYR A 671 10.45 46.34 -5.72
C TYR A 671 11.63 46.77 -6.60
N LYS A 672 11.46 46.75 -7.92
CA LYS A 672 12.49 47.17 -8.89
C LYS A 672 12.89 48.64 -8.75
N GLU A 673 11.96 49.48 -8.30
CA GLU A 673 12.20 50.90 -8.03
C GLU A 673 12.74 51.14 -6.59
N SER A 674 12.63 50.14 -5.71
CA SER A 674 13.09 50.21 -4.32
C SER A 674 14.58 49.89 -4.18
N LYS A 675 15.17 50.31 -3.06
CA LYS A 675 16.53 49.94 -2.63
C LYS A 675 16.53 48.94 -1.45
N LEU A 676 15.38 48.33 -1.16
CA LEU A 676 15.21 47.44 -0.02
C LEU A 676 15.62 46.02 -0.39
N ASP A 677 16.10 45.24 0.59
CA ASP A 677 16.30 43.81 0.39
C ASP A 677 14.94 43.09 0.25
N PRO A 678 14.89 41.89 -0.38
CA PRO A 678 13.64 41.19 -0.66
C PRO A 678 12.75 40.94 0.56
N ALA A 679 13.36 40.65 1.72
CA ALA A 679 12.62 40.33 2.95
C ALA A 679 11.98 41.59 3.54
N THR A 680 12.78 42.65 3.68
CA THR A 680 12.29 43.94 4.18
C THR A 680 11.24 44.53 3.25
N PHE A 681 11.46 44.46 1.94
CA PHE A 681 10.46 44.90 0.95
C PHE A 681 9.14 44.13 1.12
N SER A 682 9.20 42.81 1.27
CA SER A 682 7.99 41.98 1.38
C SER A 682 7.17 42.30 2.63
N VAL A 683 7.84 42.55 3.77
CA VAL A 683 7.19 42.98 5.00
C VAL A 683 6.62 44.39 4.84
N HIS A 684 7.39 45.31 4.25
CA HIS A 684 6.95 46.68 3.99
C HIS A 684 5.70 46.73 3.11
N TRP A 685 5.69 45.96 2.02
CA TRP A 685 4.57 45.88 1.09
C TRP A 685 3.30 45.34 1.76
N LEU A 686 3.44 44.31 2.61
CA LEU A 686 2.32 43.79 3.39
C LEU A 686 1.79 44.84 4.39
N LEU A 687 2.65 45.53 5.11
CA LEU A 687 2.28 46.57 6.08
C LEU A 687 1.59 47.77 5.41
N ARG A 688 2.03 48.16 4.21
CA ARG A 688 1.43 49.22 3.42
C ARG A 688 -0.04 48.94 3.10
N SER A 689 -0.39 47.67 2.84
CA SER A 689 -1.78 47.25 2.64
C SER A 689 -2.69 47.42 3.88
N TYR A 690 -2.08 47.62 5.05
CA TYR A 690 -2.73 47.91 6.32
C TYR A 690 -2.59 49.38 6.75
N GLY A 691 -2.10 50.26 5.86
CA GLY A 691 -1.96 51.70 6.12
C GLY A 691 -0.69 52.07 6.89
N ILE A 692 0.29 51.17 7.01
CA ILE A 692 1.60 51.45 7.59
C ILE A 692 2.61 51.59 6.45
N ASP A 693 2.96 52.82 6.09
CA ASP A 693 3.91 53.15 5.03
C ASP A 693 5.21 53.72 5.63
N ASP A 694 5.84 52.93 6.52
CA ASP A 694 7.10 53.28 7.18
C ASP A 694 8.13 52.15 7.03
N VAL A 695 9.24 52.45 6.37
CA VAL A 695 10.33 51.50 6.09
C VAL A 695 11.03 51.06 7.39
N THR A 696 11.22 51.97 8.35
CA THR A 696 11.93 51.65 9.61
C THR A 696 11.16 50.63 10.45
N VAL A 697 9.83 50.74 10.46
CA VAL A 697 8.93 49.78 11.10
C VAL A 697 9.03 48.42 10.42
N SER A 698 9.17 48.43 9.09
CA SER A 698 9.28 47.23 8.27
C SER A 698 10.61 46.50 8.51
N GLU A 699 11.72 47.24 8.62
CA GLU A 699 13.04 46.71 8.99
C GLU A 699 13.03 46.08 10.40
N GLU A 700 12.40 46.74 11.38
CA GLU A 700 12.30 46.22 12.74
C GLU A 700 11.50 44.91 12.78
N ILE A 701 10.35 44.86 12.11
CA ILE A 701 9.52 43.65 12.04
C ILE A 701 10.22 42.53 11.26
N THR A 702 10.91 42.84 10.17
CA THR A 702 11.70 41.87 9.40
C THR A 702 12.79 41.24 10.27
N LYS A 703 13.54 42.08 10.99
CA LYS A 703 14.56 41.62 11.94
C LYS A 703 13.96 40.74 13.03
N ILE A 704 12.76 41.06 13.53
CA ILE A 704 12.06 40.23 14.52
C ILE A 704 11.66 38.88 13.93
N LEU A 705 11.10 38.84 12.72
CA LEU A 705 10.68 37.60 12.05
C LEU A 705 11.87 36.68 11.77
N LEU A 706 13.02 37.25 11.38
CA LEU A 706 14.25 36.51 11.11
C LEU A 706 15.07 36.24 12.40
N SER A 707 14.76 36.90 13.51
CA SER A 707 15.43 36.65 14.79
C SER A 707 14.92 35.35 15.42
N ASN A 708 15.72 34.28 15.26
CA ASN A 708 15.50 32.94 15.79
C ASN A 708 14.40 32.13 15.09
N GLU A 709 14.79 31.32 14.09
CA GLU A 709 13.92 30.43 13.32
C GLU A 709 13.06 29.46 14.15
N GLY A 710 13.40 29.24 15.44
CA GLY A 710 12.73 28.31 16.32
C GLY A 710 11.25 28.60 16.59
N TRP A 711 10.79 29.83 16.33
CA TRP A 711 9.37 30.16 16.46
C TRP A 711 8.47 29.44 15.45
N THR A 712 9.02 28.97 14.33
CA THR A 712 8.25 28.25 13.30
C THR A 712 7.69 26.91 13.79
N TYR A 713 8.35 26.27 14.77
CA TYR A 713 7.93 24.99 15.36
C TYR A 713 7.67 25.04 16.88
N ASN A 714 7.94 26.17 17.55
CA ASN A 714 7.71 26.34 18.99
C ASN A 714 6.68 27.45 19.28
N GLN A 715 5.50 27.07 19.78
CA GLN A 715 4.40 27.99 20.09
C GLN A 715 4.76 29.07 21.11
N ASN A 716 5.62 28.78 22.11
CA ASN A 716 5.99 29.77 23.12
C ASN A 716 6.84 30.89 22.51
N LEU A 717 7.78 30.53 21.65
CA LEU A 717 8.59 31.48 20.89
C LEU A 717 7.71 32.31 19.93
N GLN A 718 6.78 31.66 19.23
CA GLN A 718 5.82 32.34 18.35
C GLN A 718 4.96 33.36 19.09
N GLN A 719 4.46 33.03 20.27
CA GLN A 719 3.70 33.99 21.09
C GLN A 719 4.57 35.16 21.58
N GLY A 720 5.81 34.88 22.00
CA GLY A 720 6.77 35.92 22.38
C GLY A 720 7.06 36.89 21.23
N LEU A 721 7.22 36.37 20.02
CA LEU A 721 7.42 37.14 18.80
C LEU A 721 6.19 38.00 18.45
N LEU A 722 4.99 37.42 18.49
CA LEU A 722 3.74 38.14 18.26
C LEU A 722 3.54 39.30 19.25
N ARG A 723 3.94 39.15 20.52
CA ARG A 723 3.85 40.26 21.49
C ARG A 723 4.71 41.45 21.08
N LYS A 724 5.92 41.22 20.55
CA LYS A 724 6.80 42.28 20.02
C LYS A 724 6.16 42.96 18.82
N ILE A 725 5.70 42.18 17.84
CA ILE A 725 5.01 42.69 16.64
C ILE A 725 3.76 43.50 17.03
N TYR A 726 2.92 42.99 17.94
CA TYR A 726 1.72 43.71 18.39
C TYR A 726 2.03 45.02 19.10
N ARG A 727 3.16 45.13 19.81
CA ARG A 727 3.62 46.38 20.40
C ARG A 727 3.94 47.41 19.30
N ILE A 728 4.75 47.01 18.32
CA ILE A 728 5.14 47.85 17.19
C ILE A 728 3.91 48.31 16.39
N LEU A 729 2.98 47.39 16.05
CA LEU A 729 1.75 47.73 15.34
C LEU A 729 0.85 48.70 16.12
N LYS A 730 0.82 48.58 17.46
CA LYS A 730 0.03 49.48 18.32
C LYS A 730 0.63 50.88 18.35
N GLU A 731 1.94 50.98 18.43
CA GLU A 731 2.69 52.25 18.42
C GLU A 731 2.53 52.97 17.07
N ASN A 732 2.38 52.21 15.98
CA ASN A 732 2.23 52.71 14.61
C ASN A 732 0.77 52.75 14.11
N GLY A 733 -0.18 53.07 15.01
CA GLY A 733 -1.54 53.46 14.61
C GLY A 733 -2.60 52.35 14.56
N ILE A 734 -2.25 51.06 14.61
CA ILE A 734 -3.24 49.96 14.62
C ILE A 734 -3.76 49.74 16.03
N LYS A 735 -4.80 50.50 16.41
CA LYS A 735 -5.38 50.49 17.77
C LYS A 735 -6.32 49.31 18.04
N GLN A 736 -6.98 48.75 17.02
CA GLN A 736 -7.92 47.65 17.21
C GLN A 736 -7.22 46.30 17.42
N VAL A 737 -7.65 45.55 18.44
CA VAL A 737 -7.07 44.23 18.75
C VAL A 737 -7.29 43.23 17.61
N ARG A 738 -8.50 43.20 17.03
CA ARG A 738 -8.83 42.28 15.92
C ARG A 738 -7.93 42.51 14.70
N GLU A 739 -7.65 43.78 14.40
CA GLU A 739 -6.80 44.17 13.28
C GLU A 739 -5.34 43.79 13.52
N ARG A 740 -4.78 44.07 14.71
CA ARG A 740 -3.43 43.59 15.07
C ARG A 740 -3.30 42.08 14.97
N VAL A 741 -4.31 41.33 15.45
CA VAL A 741 -4.31 39.86 15.37
C VAL A 741 -4.28 39.39 13.92
N LYS A 742 -5.03 40.04 13.02
CA LYS A 742 -5.02 39.74 11.59
C LYS A 742 -3.66 40.01 10.96
N ILE A 743 -3.10 41.22 11.16
CA ILE A 743 -1.79 41.60 10.62
C ILE A 743 -0.70 40.66 11.14
N GLY A 744 -0.71 40.32 12.43
CA GLY A 744 0.27 39.40 13.00
C GLY A 744 0.19 37.99 12.42
N LYS A 745 -1.00 37.48 12.07
CA LYS A 745 -1.12 36.20 11.37
C LYS A 745 -0.49 36.26 9.98
N ASP A 746 -0.78 37.32 9.23
CA ASP A 746 -0.24 37.52 7.88
C ASP A 746 1.30 37.65 7.90
N LEU A 747 1.85 38.41 8.88
CA LEU A 747 3.28 38.56 9.08
C LEU A 747 3.98 37.25 9.48
N LEU A 748 3.33 36.42 10.32
CA LEU A 748 3.86 35.10 10.65
C LEU A 748 3.89 34.19 9.41
N GLU A 749 2.85 34.24 8.57
CA GLU A 749 2.81 33.41 7.38
C GLU A 749 3.90 33.81 6.37
N LEU A 750 4.04 35.11 6.12
CA LEU A 750 5.14 35.66 5.32
C LEU A 750 6.51 35.29 5.92
N GLY A 751 6.67 35.44 7.24
CA GLY A 751 7.90 35.11 7.95
C GLY A 751 8.34 33.65 7.82
N ARG A 752 7.40 32.69 7.83
CA ARG A 752 7.72 31.27 7.60
C ARG A 752 8.33 31.04 6.21
N ARG A 753 7.84 31.77 5.22
CA ARG A 753 8.31 31.65 3.83
C ARG A 753 9.69 32.28 3.66
N LEU A 754 9.90 33.47 4.24
CA LEU A 754 11.21 34.13 4.28
C LEU A 754 12.30 33.26 4.93
N ILE A 755 11.97 32.48 5.96
CA ILE A 755 12.89 31.55 6.62
C ILE A 755 13.17 30.30 5.77
N ASN A 756 12.20 29.81 5.00
CA ASN A 756 12.40 28.65 4.14
C ASN A 756 13.24 28.96 2.90
N ASP A 757 13.19 30.19 2.39
CA ASP A 757 13.93 30.65 1.19
C ASP A 757 15.40 31.03 1.50
N THR A 758 15.76 31.11 2.79
CA THR A 758 17.16 31.30 3.27
C THR A 758 17.92 29.97 3.45
N ARG A 759 17.29 28.83 3.14
CA ARG A 759 17.89 27.48 3.08
C ARG A 759 18.08 27.04 1.65
#